data_AF-A0A067BFU1-F1
#
_entry.id   AF-A0A067BFU1-F1
#
_cell.length_a   1.000
_cell.length_b   1.000
_cell.length_c   1.000
_cell.angle_alpha   90.00
_cell.angle_beta   90.00
_cell.angle_gamma   90.00
#
_symmetry.space_group_name_H-M   'P 1'
#
loop_
_entity.id
_entity.type
_entity.pdbx_description
1 polymer ?
#
loop_
_entity_poly.entity_id
_entity_poly.type
_entity_poly.pdbx_seq_one_letter_code
_entity_poly.pdbx_strand_id
1 'polypeptide(L)'
;MAISDARQARCDTMAANGAVYLEPLLRNVPLTSWTTCWSDAFELTIGHTLRNSILGHSWLATTLHARSNISAVHEATYWRAHGIQLFETQWQNYKRIGLLNSYAVTNAFGVTYPFTLQSLNGTYGRHSATTLKMYWSFANDLLHAVVVNATSSDGTSLLRSDASFLYANTSLEATLVQEGVLAWPLDHGLDLVRQRLGPFGSIDMHLIACPRSLLDTIRSISASVRDAVRRHQHVQDLYFNMTLVDAMHAVPQPWLDAKLMQFGASILCPAHPPTINQPVFGGTLMAFTLDGSECPTDITSKLYPSADMLLAAAVLTNLSATTRDTLADICGHDKINGAACLQYLPDTLRVLNAISPMVLPNLSRAIADTWQLGIGMVTYARRPPSTTLTLEHARLLSEEDPSYGFFGWCSLYDWAIGHRQVVQFQGDSGTLTLLSEYIEPVAQATLSWQLPQSAARYAYIGTTYVTYCLLGLAAVTTAYILRSYGHVEGWNMATLNSVGGMVWVGRPLLLLRSMTAMSLLSTSALDLAFDGRISGFTASHNPWYTTWLAASEVTWLVAVVNDVAMAVTQAYTIYYATFNLAIVWLVAAVLSIQYPVEHAASLLPTCKIEQLDWQLVCESALLQIGHPSRLITLVGTVFSCNGLCYLATRLLWHYRRAASPTGATHSLFLYAGAQYLYTTDRWLYNDVYYLDRASAVLNGILTLRWRGVLYACDIKMWRILTVSLPTTWDVPDAHPFAKASKMAMPLRS
;
A
#
# COMPACT_ATOMS: atom_id res chain seq x y z
N MET A 1 6.52 -35.78 10.07
CA MET A 1 6.12 -37.10 10.61
C MET A 1 7.33 -37.77 11.25
N ALA A 2 7.15 -38.48 12.37
CA ALA A 2 8.24 -39.14 13.09
C ALA A 2 8.57 -40.53 12.47
N ILE A 3 9.32 -40.52 11.37
CA ILE A 3 9.67 -41.74 10.61
C ILE A 3 10.77 -42.59 11.26
N SER A 4 11.64 -41.99 12.07
CA SER A 4 12.76 -42.64 12.78
C SER A 4 12.73 -42.27 14.28
N ASP A 5 13.42 -43.05 15.14
CA ASP A 5 13.57 -42.70 16.56
C ASP A 5 14.26 -41.35 16.74
N ALA A 6 15.29 -41.09 15.92
CA ALA A 6 16.00 -39.82 15.91
C ALA A 6 15.08 -38.65 15.54
N ARG A 7 14.22 -38.81 14.53
CA ARG A 7 13.25 -37.78 14.15
C ARG A 7 12.17 -37.60 15.22
N GLN A 8 11.75 -38.66 15.89
CA GLN A 8 10.81 -38.60 17.01
C GLN A 8 11.37 -37.78 18.17
N ALA A 9 12.62 -38.05 18.58
CA ALA A 9 13.30 -37.28 19.61
C ALA A 9 13.42 -35.79 19.24
N ARG A 10 13.61 -35.47 17.95
CA ARG A 10 13.54 -34.07 17.46
C ARG A 10 12.12 -33.49 17.49
N CYS A 11 11.08 -34.28 17.23
CA CYS A 11 9.69 -33.79 17.34
C CYS A 11 9.37 -33.38 18.79
N ASP A 12 9.90 -34.10 19.78
CA ASP A 12 9.68 -33.81 21.20
C ASP A 12 10.26 -32.46 21.62
N THR A 13 11.36 -32.00 20.99
CA THR A 13 11.92 -30.66 21.24
C THR A 13 11.10 -29.54 20.59
N MET A 14 10.21 -29.88 19.66
CA MET A 14 9.36 -28.96 18.90
C MET A 14 7.91 -28.93 19.42
N ALA A 15 7.65 -29.38 20.64
CA ALA A 15 6.30 -29.54 21.21
C ALA A 15 5.45 -28.26 21.24
N ALA A 16 6.07 -27.07 21.22
CA ALA A 16 5.35 -25.80 21.15
C ALA A 16 4.81 -25.46 19.75
N ASN A 17 5.24 -26.18 18.70
CA ASN A 17 4.83 -25.97 17.32
C ASN A 17 3.66 -26.89 16.94
N GLY A 18 2.49 -26.30 16.73
CA GLY A 18 1.27 -27.00 16.33
C GLY A 18 1.37 -27.73 14.99
N ALA A 19 2.28 -27.31 14.09
CA ALA A 19 2.47 -27.95 12.79
C ALA A 19 3.13 -29.34 12.87
N VAL A 20 3.75 -29.67 14.02
CA VAL A 20 4.33 -31.00 14.26
C VAL A 20 3.24 -32.04 14.57
N TYR A 21 2.06 -31.58 15.02
CA TYR A 21 0.93 -32.43 15.37
C TYR A 21 -0.10 -32.48 14.25
N LEU A 22 -0.71 -33.65 14.05
CA LEU A 22 -1.76 -33.83 13.04
C LEU A 22 -3.12 -33.30 13.52
N GLU A 23 -3.38 -33.30 14.83
CA GLU A 23 -4.66 -32.86 15.42
C GLU A 23 -5.04 -31.41 15.05
N PRO A 24 -4.16 -30.40 15.22
CA PRO A 24 -4.43 -29.03 14.77
C PRO A 24 -4.91 -28.93 13.32
N LEU A 25 -4.27 -29.66 12.39
CA LEU A 25 -4.68 -29.69 10.99
C LEU A 25 -6.08 -30.31 10.86
N LEU A 26 -6.28 -31.50 11.42
CA LEU A 26 -7.55 -32.23 11.28
C LEU A 26 -8.73 -31.48 11.89
N ARG A 27 -8.56 -30.71 12.96
CA ARG A 27 -9.64 -29.93 13.58
C ARG A 27 -10.08 -28.73 12.74
N ASN A 28 -9.19 -28.19 11.91
CA ASN A 28 -9.38 -26.91 11.21
C ASN A 28 -9.58 -27.04 9.70
N VAL A 29 -9.48 -28.24 9.13
CA VAL A 29 -9.76 -28.48 7.71
C VAL A 29 -11.27 -28.71 7.48
N PRO A 30 -11.89 -28.05 6.48
CA PRO A 30 -13.29 -28.29 6.13
C PRO A 30 -13.57 -29.77 5.83
N LEU A 31 -14.63 -30.31 6.43
CA LEU A 31 -14.96 -31.74 6.31
C LEU A 31 -15.15 -32.17 4.85
N THR A 32 -15.85 -31.38 4.04
CA THR A 32 -16.13 -31.70 2.62
C THR A 32 -14.87 -31.80 1.77
N SER A 33 -13.91 -30.90 1.98
CA SER A 33 -12.61 -30.93 1.29
C SER A 33 -11.77 -32.12 1.75
N TRP A 34 -11.77 -32.40 3.06
CA TRP A 34 -11.08 -33.57 3.62
C TRP A 34 -11.63 -34.89 3.07
N THR A 35 -12.96 -35.06 3.07
CA THR A 35 -13.61 -36.29 2.58
C THR A 35 -13.33 -36.56 1.13
N THR A 36 -13.27 -35.51 0.31
CA THR A 36 -13.06 -35.65 -1.14
C THR A 36 -11.63 -36.06 -1.48
N CYS A 37 -10.63 -35.57 -0.73
CA CYS A 37 -9.24 -35.72 -1.13
C CYS A 37 -8.44 -36.75 -0.31
N TRP A 38 -8.73 -36.89 1.00
CA TRP A 38 -7.81 -37.56 1.93
C TRP A 38 -8.47 -38.59 2.85
N SER A 39 -9.80 -38.66 2.92
CA SER A 39 -10.49 -39.52 3.89
C SER A 39 -10.10 -40.99 3.76
N ASP A 40 -10.18 -41.57 2.57
CA ASP A 40 -9.86 -43.00 2.38
C ASP A 40 -8.41 -43.31 2.74
N ALA A 41 -7.47 -42.48 2.28
CA ALA A 41 -6.06 -42.63 2.59
C ALA A 41 -5.79 -42.51 4.10
N PHE A 42 -6.41 -41.53 4.77
CA PHE A 42 -6.29 -41.36 6.22
C PHE A 42 -6.90 -42.53 7.00
N GLU A 43 -8.09 -42.98 6.61
CA GLU A 43 -8.79 -44.08 7.26
C GLU A 43 -8.01 -45.39 7.15
N LEU A 44 -7.45 -45.67 5.97
CA LEU A 44 -6.63 -46.87 5.75
C LEU A 44 -5.33 -46.85 6.57
N THR A 45 -4.67 -45.70 6.67
CA THR A 45 -3.28 -45.61 7.15
C THR A 45 -3.14 -45.19 8.61
N ILE A 46 -4.14 -44.51 9.17
CA ILE A 46 -4.13 -43.99 10.54
C ILE A 46 -5.43 -44.37 11.26
N GLY A 47 -6.59 -44.11 10.64
CA GLY A 47 -7.89 -44.27 11.27
C GLY A 47 -8.17 -45.70 11.73
N HIS A 48 -7.86 -46.70 10.90
CA HIS A 48 -8.04 -48.12 11.22
C HIS A 48 -7.27 -48.54 12.47
N THR A 49 -5.98 -48.22 12.56
CA THR A 49 -5.16 -48.51 13.74
C THR A 49 -5.69 -47.79 14.98
N LEU A 50 -6.08 -46.51 14.88
CA LEU A 50 -6.59 -45.77 16.04
C LEU A 50 -7.87 -46.38 16.63
N ARG A 51 -8.73 -46.96 15.78
CA ARG A 51 -9.92 -47.72 16.22
C ARG A 51 -9.60 -49.05 16.90
N ASN A 52 -8.34 -49.49 16.97
CA ASN A 52 -7.99 -50.67 17.77
C ASN A 52 -7.81 -50.34 19.25
N SER A 53 -7.81 -49.05 19.64
CA SER A 53 -7.60 -48.61 21.03
C SER A 53 -8.74 -47.71 21.53
N ILE A 54 -9.02 -47.75 22.83
CA ILE A 54 -10.03 -46.88 23.47
C ILE A 54 -9.61 -45.41 23.34
N LEU A 55 -8.32 -45.12 23.55
CA LEU A 55 -7.77 -43.76 23.43
C LEU A 55 -7.90 -43.24 22.00
N GLY A 56 -7.56 -44.05 20.99
CA GLY A 56 -7.66 -43.64 19.59
C GLY A 56 -9.10 -43.39 19.14
N HIS A 57 -10.08 -44.19 19.59
CA HIS A 57 -11.50 -43.89 19.38
C HIS A 57 -11.90 -42.53 19.97
N SER A 58 -11.49 -42.26 21.21
CA SER A 58 -11.80 -40.99 21.87
C SER A 58 -11.18 -39.81 21.12
N TRP A 59 -9.92 -39.92 20.69
CA TRP A 59 -9.21 -38.88 19.95
C TRP A 59 -9.82 -38.63 18.57
N LEU A 60 -10.20 -39.68 17.83
CA LEU A 60 -10.90 -39.54 16.55
C LEU A 60 -12.24 -38.83 16.74
N ALA A 61 -13.02 -39.24 17.73
CA ALA A 61 -14.30 -38.60 18.03
C ALA A 61 -14.10 -37.11 18.35
N THR A 62 -13.22 -36.76 19.29
CA THR A 62 -13.01 -35.36 19.71
C THR A 62 -12.45 -34.49 18.57
N THR A 63 -11.48 -35.00 17.81
CA THR A 63 -10.80 -34.28 16.73
C THR A 63 -11.70 -34.07 15.52
N LEU A 64 -12.43 -35.11 15.09
CA LEU A 64 -13.28 -35.03 13.91
C LEU A 64 -14.60 -34.29 14.20
N HIS A 65 -15.16 -34.41 15.41
CA HIS A 65 -16.34 -33.63 15.81
C HIS A 65 -16.04 -32.13 15.91
N ALA A 66 -14.84 -31.76 16.38
CA ALA A 66 -14.40 -30.38 16.49
C ALA A 66 -14.46 -29.57 15.17
N ARG A 67 -14.34 -30.25 14.01
CA ARG A 67 -14.41 -29.65 12.67
C ARG A 67 -15.71 -28.90 12.39
N SER A 68 -16.79 -29.27 13.08
CA SER A 68 -18.14 -28.87 12.68
C SER A 68 -18.61 -27.53 13.23
N ASN A 69 -18.03 -26.99 14.32
CA ASN A 69 -18.59 -25.79 14.98
C ASN A 69 -17.71 -25.08 16.04
N ILE A 70 -16.37 -25.20 15.99
CA ILE A 70 -15.51 -24.51 16.97
C ILE A 70 -15.09 -23.13 16.44
N SER A 71 -15.27 -22.09 17.26
CA SER A 71 -14.77 -20.75 16.96
C SER A 71 -13.24 -20.71 17.04
N ALA A 72 -12.61 -19.87 16.22
CA ALA A 72 -11.15 -19.71 16.23
C ALA A 72 -10.58 -19.35 17.62
N VAL A 73 -11.35 -18.64 18.45
CA VAL A 73 -10.95 -18.27 19.82
C VAL A 73 -10.91 -19.48 20.75
N HIS A 74 -11.91 -20.37 20.67
CA HIS A 74 -11.92 -21.60 21.45
C HIS A 74 -10.80 -22.55 21.00
N GLU A 75 -10.56 -22.65 19.69
CA GLU A 75 -9.47 -23.48 19.16
C GLU A 75 -8.10 -22.95 19.60
N ALA A 76 -7.87 -21.64 19.52
CA ALA A 76 -6.63 -21.02 20.02
C ALA A 76 -6.45 -21.22 21.53
N THR A 77 -7.54 -21.23 22.31
CA THR A 77 -7.49 -21.50 23.75
C THR A 77 -7.14 -22.96 24.03
N TYR A 78 -7.70 -23.89 23.25
CA TYR A 78 -7.37 -25.32 23.31
C TYR A 78 -5.88 -25.57 23.01
N TRP A 79 -5.34 -24.93 21.97
CA TRP A 79 -3.92 -25.02 21.62
C TRP A 79 -3.02 -24.52 22.75
N ARG A 80 -3.31 -23.33 23.30
CA ARG A 80 -2.54 -22.76 24.41
C ARG A 80 -2.61 -23.59 25.67
N ALA A 81 -3.76 -24.21 25.96
CA ALA A 81 -3.91 -25.11 27.11
C ALA A 81 -3.01 -26.35 27.01
N HIS A 82 -2.64 -26.76 25.79
CA HIS A 82 -1.72 -27.86 25.52
C HIS A 82 -0.28 -27.39 25.22
N GLY A 83 0.05 -26.14 25.52
CA GLY A 83 1.41 -25.60 25.34
C GLY A 83 1.79 -25.26 23.90
N ILE A 84 0.85 -25.32 22.95
CA ILE A 84 1.08 -24.92 21.56
C ILE A 84 1.04 -23.39 21.46
N GLN A 85 2.15 -22.79 21.00
CA GLN A 85 2.34 -21.34 20.94
C GLN A 85 2.41 -20.81 19.51
N LEU A 86 2.84 -21.63 18.57
CA LEU A 86 3.06 -21.24 17.18
C LEU A 86 2.65 -22.36 16.22
N PHE A 87 2.45 -22.01 14.94
CA PHE A 87 2.20 -22.96 13.87
C PHE A 87 3.13 -22.61 12.71
N GLU A 88 4.27 -23.30 12.63
CA GLU A 88 5.32 -23.05 11.65
C GLU A 88 5.53 -24.28 10.76
N THR A 89 5.28 -24.12 9.46
CA THR A 89 5.46 -25.16 8.46
C THR A 89 6.92 -25.25 8.02
N GLN A 90 7.31 -26.40 7.46
CA GLN A 90 8.65 -26.55 6.90
C GLN A 90 8.80 -25.75 5.60
N TRP A 91 9.98 -25.15 5.43
CA TRP A 91 10.35 -24.47 4.21
C TRP A 91 10.52 -25.48 3.07
N GLN A 92 9.81 -25.29 1.95
CA GLN A 92 9.95 -26.13 0.76
C GLN A 92 9.81 -25.30 -0.52
N ASN A 93 10.49 -25.70 -1.60
CA ASN A 93 10.49 -25.00 -2.89
C ASN A 93 9.63 -25.67 -3.98
N TYR A 94 8.81 -26.67 -3.63
CA TYR A 94 7.82 -27.23 -4.57
C TYR A 94 6.61 -26.31 -4.80
N LYS A 95 6.54 -25.19 -4.07
CA LYS A 95 5.52 -24.16 -4.20
C LYS A 95 6.14 -22.81 -3.90
N ARG A 96 5.57 -21.78 -4.51
CA ARG A 96 5.84 -20.38 -4.20
C ARG A 96 4.64 -19.81 -3.48
N ILE A 97 4.87 -19.18 -2.33
CA ILE A 97 3.82 -18.50 -1.55
C ILE A 97 3.45 -17.20 -2.26
N GLY A 98 2.16 -16.98 -2.49
CA GLY A 98 1.63 -15.74 -3.05
C GLY A 98 1.54 -14.61 -2.04
N LEU A 99 1.70 -13.38 -2.52
CA LEU A 99 1.55 -12.15 -1.75
C LEU A 99 0.80 -11.11 -2.58
N LEU A 100 -0.37 -10.71 -2.08
CA LEU A 100 -1.09 -9.52 -2.54
C LEU A 100 -0.86 -8.42 -1.53
N ASN A 101 -0.06 -7.41 -1.88
CA ASN A 101 0.24 -6.29 -1.02
C ASN A 101 -0.36 -5.00 -1.59
N SER A 102 -1.06 -4.23 -0.77
CA SER A 102 -1.63 -2.93 -1.16
C SER A 102 -1.35 -1.84 -0.13
N TYR A 103 -1.51 -0.59 -0.55
CA TYR A 103 -1.67 0.56 0.34
C TYR A 103 -2.99 1.25 0.04
N ALA A 104 -3.54 1.95 1.02
CA ALA A 104 -4.84 2.58 0.93
C ALA A 104 -4.71 4.11 0.93
N VAL A 105 -5.48 4.80 0.09
CA VAL A 105 -5.57 6.28 0.10
C VAL A 105 -6.98 6.72 0.46
N THR A 106 -7.10 7.60 1.46
CA THR A 106 -8.39 8.12 1.93
C THR A 106 -8.62 9.55 1.45
N ASN A 107 -9.77 9.77 0.78
CA ASN A 107 -10.17 11.07 0.23
C ASN A 107 -10.96 11.94 1.21
N ALA A 108 -11.32 13.17 0.80
CA ALA A 108 -12.04 14.12 1.65
C ALA A 108 -13.45 13.68 2.07
N PHE A 109 -14.04 12.71 1.36
CA PHE A 109 -15.34 12.13 1.72
C PHE A 109 -15.21 10.96 2.72
N GLY A 110 -13.99 10.58 3.10
CA GLY A 110 -13.73 9.41 3.95
C GLY A 110 -13.80 8.07 3.20
N VAL A 111 -13.77 8.09 1.86
CA VAL A 111 -13.71 6.86 1.05
C VAL A 111 -12.26 6.45 0.86
N THR A 112 -11.99 5.18 1.12
CA THR A 112 -10.65 4.58 1.05
C THR A 112 -10.51 3.74 -0.22
N TYR A 113 -9.47 3.99 -1.00
CA TYR A 113 -9.16 3.27 -2.24
C TYR A 113 -7.86 2.48 -2.10
N PRO A 114 -7.86 1.15 -2.36
CA PRO A 114 -6.66 0.34 -2.34
C PRO A 114 -5.87 0.46 -3.65
N PHE A 115 -4.55 0.54 -3.54
CA PHE A 115 -3.58 0.55 -4.62
C PHE A 115 -2.61 -0.61 -4.42
N THR A 116 -2.39 -1.41 -5.47
CA THR A 116 -1.53 -2.60 -5.38
C THR A 116 -0.06 -2.19 -5.42
N LEU A 117 0.71 -2.66 -4.44
CA LEU A 117 2.18 -2.57 -4.39
C LEU A 117 2.84 -3.80 -5.02
N GLN A 118 2.29 -4.97 -4.72
CA GLN A 118 2.83 -6.25 -5.17
C GLN A 118 1.70 -7.23 -5.40
N SER A 119 1.78 -7.98 -6.50
CA SER A 119 0.83 -9.04 -6.82
C SER A 119 1.58 -10.28 -7.27
N LEU A 120 1.62 -11.28 -6.40
CA LEU A 120 2.14 -12.61 -6.67
C LEU A 120 1.11 -13.64 -6.22
N ASN A 121 0.78 -14.57 -7.12
CA ASN A 121 -0.13 -15.67 -6.81
C ASN A 121 0.66 -16.89 -6.31
N GLY A 122 0.05 -17.64 -5.39
CA GLY A 122 0.55 -18.96 -5.00
C GLY A 122 0.58 -19.91 -6.19
N THR A 123 1.71 -20.59 -6.41
CA THR A 123 1.90 -21.48 -7.56
C THR A 123 2.68 -22.73 -7.17
N TYR A 124 2.25 -23.91 -7.65
CA TYR A 124 3.00 -25.16 -7.49
C TYR A 124 4.09 -25.28 -8.56
N GLY A 125 5.28 -25.73 -8.14
CA GLY A 125 6.46 -26.00 -8.97
C GLY A 125 7.01 -27.40 -8.68
N ARG A 126 6.16 -28.43 -8.65
CA ARG A 126 6.56 -29.78 -8.20
C ARG A 126 7.64 -30.42 -9.08
N HIS A 127 7.64 -30.14 -10.39
CA HIS A 127 8.61 -30.70 -11.33
C HIS A 127 10.05 -30.24 -11.08
N SER A 128 10.22 -29.08 -10.46
CA SER A 128 11.51 -28.46 -10.22
C SER A 128 11.87 -28.41 -8.72
N ALA A 129 11.10 -29.12 -7.90
CA ALA A 129 11.25 -29.14 -6.45
C ALA A 129 12.51 -29.91 -6.03
N THR A 130 13.51 -29.19 -5.53
CA THR A 130 14.75 -29.81 -5.02
C THR A 130 14.67 -30.17 -3.53
N THR A 131 13.71 -29.62 -2.77
CA THR A 131 13.56 -29.89 -1.33
C THR A 131 12.87 -31.22 -1.00
N LEU A 132 12.15 -31.83 -1.95
CA LEU A 132 11.39 -33.07 -1.67
C LEU A 132 12.27 -34.25 -1.24
N LYS A 133 13.56 -34.24 -1.60
CA LYS A 133 14.53 -35.23 -1.12
C LYS A 133 14.83 -35.10 0.38
N MET A 134 14.71 -33.89 0.94
CA MET A 134 14.94 -33.65 2.37
C MET A 134 13.74 -34.12 3.18
N TYR A 135 12.53 -33.73 2.74
CA TYR A 135 11.26 -34.26 3.23
C TYR A 135 10.17 -34.10 2.17
N TRP A 136 9.54 -35.21 1.76
CA TRP A 136 8.58 -35.22 0.65
C TRP A 136 7.12 -34.93 1.03
N SER A 137 6.85 -34.43 2.24
CA SER A 137 5.50 -34.09 2.75
C SER A 137 4.59 -35.26 3.15
N PHE A 138 3.68 -34.99 4.10
CA PHE A 138 2.70 -35.94 4.64
C PHE A 138 1.72 -36.49 3.60
N ALA A 139 1.40 -35.69 2.58
CA ALA A 139 0.55 -36.11 1.48
C ALA A 139 1.15 -37.30 0.72
N ASN A 140 2.47 -37.31 0.50
CA ASN A 140 3.14 -38.42 -0.17
C ASN A 140 3.26 -39.64 0.75
N ASP A 141 3.44 -39.45 2.06
CA ASP A 141 3.40 -40.53 3.05
C ASP A 141 2.05 -41.29 2.98
N LEU A 142 0.93 -40.56 2.95
CA LEU A 142 -0.42 -41.13 2.83
C LEU A 142 -0.63 -41.89 1.52
N LEU A 143 -0.26 -41.29 0.38
CA LEU A 143 -0.46 -41.91 -0.93
C LEU A 143 0.42 -43.15 -1.12
N HIS A 144 1.68 -43.09 -0.71
CA HIS A 144 2.58 -44.24 -0.78
C HIS A 144 2.08 -45.38 0.11
N ALA A 145 1.62 -45.08 1.32
CA ALA A 145 1.05 -46.09 2.21
C ALA A 145 -0.16 -46.81 1.59
N VAL A 146 -1.04 -46.10 0.88
CA VAL A 146 -2.18 -46.69 0.15
C VAL A 146 -1.72 -47.63 -0.96
N VAL A 147 -0.71 -47.24 -1.73
CA VAL A 147 -0.14 -48.07 -2.81
C VAL A 147 0.48 -49.36 -2.25
N VAL A 148 1.20 -49.26 -1.14
CA VAL A 148 1.79 -50.45 -0.48
C VAL A 148 0.69 -51.34 0.11
N ASN A 149 -0.37 -50.77 0.70
CA ASN A 149 -1.50 -51.53 1.22
C ASN A 149 -2.21 -52.33 0.10
N ALA A 150 -2.33 -51.77 -1.11
CA ALA A 150 -2.92 -52.48 -2.24
C ALA A 150 -2.11 -53.72 -2.69
N THR A 151 -0.84 -53.82 -2.31
CA THR A 151 0.06 -54.92 -2.68
C THR A 151 0.42 -55.84 -1.50
N SER A 152 0.20 -55.40 -0.26
CA SER A 152 0.47 -56.14 0.98
C SER A 152 -0.79 -56.77 1.57
N SER A 153 -0.71 -58.03 2.01
CA SER A 153 -1.81 -58.70 2.72
C SER A 153 -2.03 -58.22 4.15
N ASP A 154 -1.02 -57.59 4.75
CA ASP A 154 -0.97 -57.35 6.20
C ASP A 154 -1.44 -55.94 6.58
N GLY A 155 -1.81 -55.12 5.60
CA GLY A 155 -2.14 -53.71 5.77
C GLY A 155 -0.89 -52.85 6.08
N THR A 156 -1.02 -51.52 6.00
CA THR A 156 0.06 -50.58 6.33
C THR A 156 -0.44 -49.48 7.24
N SER A 157 0.34 -49.15 8.27
CA SER A 157 0.05 -48.07 9.21
C SER A 157 1.15 -47.00 9.18
N LEU A 158 0.76 -45.73 9.35
CA LEU A 158 1.71 -44.63 9.56
C LEU A 158 1.98 -44.37 11.05
N LEU A 159 1.34 -45.11 11.96
CA LEU A 159 1.60 -45.02 13.39
C LEU A 159 2.77 -45.92 13.77
N ARG A 160 3.84 -45.31 14.29
CA ARG A 160 5.07 -46.01 14.70
C ARG A 160 4.86 -47.10 15.75
N SER A 161 3.81 -46.98 16.58
CA SER A 161 3.47 -47.96 17.61
C SER A 161 2.81 -49.23 17.06
N ASP A 162 2.37 -49.25 15.79
CA ASP A 162 1.75 -50.41 15.16
C ASP A 162 2.82 -51.35 14.60
N ALA A 163 2.55 -52.65 14.65
CA ALA A 163 3.46 -53.66 14.08
C ALA A 163 3.56 -53.55 12.55
N SER A 164 2.52 -53.03 11.89
CA SER A 164 2.45 -52.82 10.44
C SER A 164 2.98 -51.44 10.00
N PHE A 165 3.84 -50.80 10.81
CA PHE A 165 4.38 -49.48 10.51
C PHE A 165 5.15 -49.47 9.18
N LEU A 166 4.78 -48.53 8.29
CA LEU A 166 5.26 -48.46 6.91
C LEU A 166 6.79 -48.44 6.79
N TYR A 167 7.48 -47.75 7.70
CA TYR A 167 8.94 -47.62 7.70
C TYR A 167 9.63 -48.52 8.74
N ALA A 168 8.97 -49.61 9.18
CA ALA A 168 9.58 -50.58 10.10
C ALA A 168 10.69 -51.40 9.40
N ASN A 169 10.41 -51.87 8.17
CA ASN A 169 11.31 -52.73 7.40
C ASN A 169 12.04 -52.01 6.26
N THR A 170 11.66 -50.77 5.96
CA THR A 170 12.28 -49.92 4.94
C THR A 170 12.54 -48.52 5.48
N SER A 171 13.58 -47.85 4.99
CA SER A 171 13.82 -46.45 5.31
C SER A 171 13.08 -45.54 4.33
N LEU A 172 12.70 -44.34 4.77
CA LEU A 172 12.14 -43.35 3.85
C LEU A 172 13.13 -43.00 2.72
N GLU A 173 14.43 -42.98 2.99
CA GLU A 173 15.47 -42.79 1.97
C GLU A 173 15.36 -43.84 0.84
N ALA A 174 15.20 -45.12 1.19
CA ALA A 174 15.01 -46.19 0.21
C ALA A 174 13.69 -46.04 -0.57
N THR A 175 12.62 -45.62 0.10
CA THR A 175 11.35 -45.29 -0.56
C THR A 175 11.49 -44.12 -1.54
N LEU A 176 12.22 -43.06 -1.17
CA LEU A 176 12.47 -41.92 -2.06
C LEU A 176 13.22 -42.33 -3.33
N VAL A 177 14.11 -43.33 -3.23
CA VAL A 177 14.79 -43.93 -4.38
C VAL A 177 13.80 -44.72 -5.24
N GLN A 178 12.96 -45.55 -4.63
CA GLN A 178 11.96 -46.36 -5.34
C GLN A 178 10.95 -45.49 -6.11
N GLU A 179 10.54 -44.38 -5.52
CA GLU A 179 9.57 -43.43 -6.10
C GLU A 179 10.23 -42.42 -7.06
N GLY A 180 11.54 -42.55 -7.33
CA GLY A 180 12.27 -41.71 -8.28
C GLY A 180 12.49 -40.25 -7.83
N VAL A 181 12.27 -39.94 -6.55
CA VAL A 181 12.52 -38.60 -5.98
C VAL A 181 14.01 -38.40 -5.70
N LEU A 182 14.71 -39.47 -5.30
CA LEU A 182 16.13 -39.48 -5.03
C LEU A 182 16.84 -40.40 -6.03
N ALA A 183 17.84 -39.87 -6.74
CA ALA A 183 18.63 -40.69 -7.66
C ALA A 183 19.52 -41.67 -6.88
N TRP A 184 19.67 -42.90 -7.39
CA TRP A 184 20.58 -43.91 -6.84
C TRP A 184 21.42 -44.57 -7.95
N PRO A 185 22.74 -44.78 -7.75
CA PRO A 185 23.53 -44.40 -6.58
C PRO A 185 23.60 -42.88 -6.38
N LEU A 186 23.73 -42.44 -5.12
CA LEU A 186 23.93 -41.02 -4.81
C LEU A 186 25.21 -40.51 -5.46
N ASP A 187 25.18 -39.28 -5.98
CA ASP A 187 26.40 -38.61 -6.38
C ASP A 187 27.26 -38.28 -5.14
N HIS A 188 28.56 -38.07 -5.37
CA HIS A 188 29.50 -37.80 -4.29
C HIS A 188 29.15 -36.55 -3.46
N GLY A 189 28.47 -35.56 -4.03
CA GLY A 189 28.01 -34.37 -3.31
C GLY A 189 26.86 -34.70 -2.35
N LEU A 190 25.79 -35.32 -2.85
CA LEU A 190 24.66 -35.72 -2.00
C LEU A 190 25.05 -36.78 -0.95
N ASP A 191 26.03 -37.64 -1.23
CA ASP A 191 26.56 -38.57 -0.22
C ASP A 191 27.28 -37.82 0.92
N LEU A 192 28.02 -36.75 0.63
CA LEU A 192 28.61 -35.88 1.67
C LEU A 192 27.53 -35.18 2.51
N VAL A 193 26.43 -34.75 1.88
CA VAL A 193 25.28 -34.17 2.60
C VAL A 193 24.66 -35.21 3.52
N ARG A 194 24.45 -36.43 3.03
CA ARG A 194 23.95 -37.57 3.80
C ARG A 194 24.85 -37.90 4.99
N GLN A 195 26.16 -37.89 4.81
CA GLN A 195 27.12 -38.09 5.90
C GLN A 195 27.08 -36.96 6.94
N ARG A 196 26.84 -35.71 6.50
CA ARG A 196 26.85 -34.53 7.38
C ARG A 196 25.55 -34.33 8.16
N LEU A 197 24.40 -34.51 7.52
CA LEU A 197 23.08 -34.26 8.11
C LEU A 197 22.36 -35.55 8.54
N GLY A 198 22.64 -36.68 7.89
CA GLY A 198 21.90 -37.93 8.08
C GLY A 198 21.11 -38.32 6.82
N PRO A 199 20.30 -39.39 6.90
CA PRO A 199 19.59 -39.93 5.75
C PRO A 199 18.54 -38.97 5.18
N PHE A 200 18.41 -38.96 3.85
CA PHE A 200 17.38 -38.18 3.15
C PHE A 200 15.96 -38.63 3.57
N GLY A 201 15.00 -37.71 3.51
CA GLY A 201 13.62 -37.91 4.01
C GLY A 201 13.42 -37.55 5.49
N SER A 202 14.49 -37.47 6.29
CA SER A 202 14.43 -37.13 7.72
C SER A 202 14.91 -35.71 8.05
N ILE A 203 15.25 -34.91 7.04
CA ILE A 203 15.89 -33.60 7.21
C ILE A 203 14.82 -32.51 7.22
N ASP A 204 14.70 -31.82 8.35
CA ASP A 204 13.78 -30.71 8.53
C ASP A 204 14.38 -29.40 8.02
N MET A 205 13.54 -28.58 7.38
CA MET A 205 13.94 -27.29 6.82
C MET A 205 13.12 -26.19 7.48
N HIS A 206 13.80 -25.29 8.20
CA HIS A 206 13.19 -24.18 8.92
C HIS A 206 13.67 -22.84 8.39
N LEU A 207 12.75 -21.94 8.07
CA LEU A 207 13.09 -20.58 7.65
C LEU A 207 13.41 -19.75 8.90
N ILE A 208 14.63 -19.21 8.97
CA ILE A 208 15.06 -18.37 10.09
C ILE A 208 14.72 -16.92 9.80
N ALA A 209 13.91 -16.32 10.67
CA ALA A 209 13.58 -14.89 10.59
C ALA A 209 14.78 -14.03 11.00
N CYS A 210 14.95 -12.88 10.32
CA CYS A 210 15.96 -11.90 10.70
C CYS A 210 15.69 -11.34 12.11
N PRO A 211 16.69 -11.33 13.03
CA PRO A 211 16.51 -10.77 14.37
C PRO A 211 15.99 -9.34 14.32
N ARG A 212 15.00 -9.03 15.17
CA ARG A 212 14.43 -7.67 15.25
C ARG A 212 15.50 -6.63 15.57
N SER A 213 16.50 -7.00 16.38
CA SER A 213 17.65 -6.16 16.71
C SER A 213 18.45 -5.74 15.46
N LEU A 214 18.68 -6.65 14.51
CA LEU A 214 19.35 -6.36 13.24
C LEU A 214 18.47 -5.50 12.33
N LEU A 215 17.19 -5.86 12.18
CA LEU A 215 16.24 -5.08 11.37
C LEU A 215 16.11 -3.64 11.85
N ASP A 216 16.00 -3.42 13.15
CA ASP A 216 15.88 -2.09 13.75
C ASP A 216 17.18 -1.28 13.60
N THR A 217 18.34 -1.94 13.69
CA THR A 217 19.65 -1.31 13.48
C THR A 217 19.82 -0.86 12.03
N ILE A 218 19.55 -1.74 11.06
CA ILE A 218 19.59 -1.42 9.63
C ILE A 218 18.61 -0.30 9.30
N ARG A 219 17.37 -0.36 9.82
CA ARG A 219 16.37 0.72 9.65
C ARG A 219 16.90 2.06 10.17
N SER A 220 17.54 2.07 11.33
CA SER A 220 18.10 3.28 11.94
C SER A 220 19.27 3.85 11.13
N ILE A 221 20.14 2.99 10.59
CA ILE A 221 21.22 3.38 9.67
C ILE A 221 20.62 3.99 8.40
N SER A 222 19.71 3.28 7.71
CA SER A 222 19.09 3.78 6.47
C SER A 222 18.32 5.08 6.68
N ALA A 223 17.63 5.24 7.81
CA ALA A 223 16.95 6.49 8.15
C ALA A 223 17.94 7.64 8.32
N SER A 224 19.05 7.42 9.02
CA SER A 224 20.10 8.43 9.25
C SER A 224 20.81 8.82 7.95
N VAL A 225 21.12 7.84 7.10
CA VAL A 225 21.73 8.09 5.78
C VAL A 225 20.79 8.90 4.90
N ARG A 226 19.53 8.47 4.74
CA ARG A 226 18.54 9.16 3.89
C ARG A 226 18.26 10.57 4.38
N ASP A 227 18.21 10.77 5.68
CA ASP A 227 18.04 12.09 6.28
C ASP A 227 19.23 13.02 5.98
N ALA A 228 20.46 12.53 6.15
CA ALA A 228 21.66 13.30 5.83
C ALA A 228 21.77 13.63 4.34
N VAL A 229 21.47 12.66 3.47
CA VAL A 229 21.47 12.80 2.01
C VAL A 229 20.38 13.76 1.53
N ARG A 230 19.26 13.88 2.25
CA ARG A 230 18.19 14.86 1.94
C ARG A 230 18.51 16.27 2.43
N ARG A 231 19.19 16.42 3.57
CA ARG A 231 19.44 17.73 4.21
C ARG A 231 20.72 18.42 3.76
N HIS A 232 21.76 17.67 3.39
CA HIS A 232 23.08 18.21 3.10
C HIS A 232 23.51 17.91 1.66
N GLN A 233 23.61 18.96 0.83
CA GLN A 233 24.04 18.84 -0.56
C GLN A 233 25.41 18.16 -0.70
N HIS A 234 26.35 18.47 0.21
CA HIS A 234 27.68 17.85 0.19
C HIS A 234 27.63 16.32 0.41
N VAL A 235 26.81 15.84 1.35
CA VAL A 235 26.62 14.40 1.59
C VAL A 235 25.92 13.77 0.40
N GLN A 236 24.93 14.46 -0.19
CA GLN A 236 24.26 14.03 -1.42
C GLN A 236 25.26 13.86 -2.58
N ASP A 237 26.17 14.81 -2.79
CA ASP A 237 27.23 14.73 -3.81
C ASP A 237 28.13 13.53 -3.59
N LEU A 238 28.59 13.29 -2.36
CA LEU A 238 29.44 12.14 -2.05
C LEU A 238 28.69 10.80 -2.23
N TYR A 239 27.42 10.73 -1.83
CA TYR A 239 26.61 9.52 -1.92
C TYR A 239 26.35 9.09 -3.37
N PHE A 240 25.99 10.03 -4.25
CA PHE A 240 25.70 9.72 -5.66
C PHE A 240 26.96 9.57 -6.52
N ASN A 241 28.10 10.14 -6.11
CA ASN A 241 29.39 9.95 -6.78
C ASN A 241 30.16 8.72 -6.25
N MET A 242 29.60 8.00 -5.29
CA MET A 242 30.20 6.80 -4.74
C MET A 242 30.37 5.73 -5.82
N THR A 243 31.59 5.21 -5.95
CA THR A 243 31.89 4.14 -6.92
C THR A 243 31.16 2.86 -6.51
N LEU A 244 30.39 2.26 -7.42
CA LEU A 244 29.75 0.95 -7.23
C LEU A 244 30.20 0.00 -8.35
N VAL A 245 30.44 -1.26 -8.00
CA VAL A 245 30.71 -2.33 -8.98
C VAL A 245 29.43 -3.08 -9.31
N ASP A 246 29.33 -3.70 -10.49
CA ASP A 246 28.11 -4.42 -10.88
C ASP A 246 27.81 -5.62 -9.98
N ALA A 247 28.86 -6.30 -9.50
CA ALA A 247 28.75 -7.42 -8.57
C ALA A 247 30.04 -7.60 -7.76
N MET A 248 29.92 -8.00 -6.50
CA MET A 248 31.02 -8.42 -5.64
C MET A 248 31.08 -9.96 -5.56
N HIS A 249 32.29 -10.52 -5.64
CA HIS A 249 32.56 -11.97 -5.66
C HIS A 249 33.43 -12.38 -4.47
N ALA A 250 32.95 -12.09 -3.27
CA ALA A 250 33.73 -12.26 -2.05
C ALA A 250 33.80 -13.73 -1.61
N VAL A 251 35.00 -14.16 -1.21
CA VAL A 251 35.29 -15.54 -0.82
C VAL A 251 35.95 -15.56 0.56
N PRO A 252 35.55 -16.45 1.48
CA PRO A 252 36.22 -16.62 2.77
C PRO A 252 37.71 -16.93 2.63
N GLN A 253 38.55 -16.34 3.49
CA GLN A 253 40.01 -16.54 3.48
C GLN A 253 40.41 -18.02 3.61
N PRO A 254 39.79 -18.84 4.49
CA PRO A 254 40.14 -20.26 4.61
C PRO A 254 40.01 -21.04 3.29
N TRP A 255 39.07 -20.64 2.42
CA TRP A 255 38.88 -21.26 1.12
C TRP A 255 39.95 -20.81 0.11
N LEU A 256 40.32 -19.52 0.13
CA LEU A 256 41.39 -18.98 -0.69
C LEU A 256 42.75 -19.61 -0.34
N ASP A 257 43.07 -19.72 0.94
CA ASP A 257 44.32 -20.31 1.43
C ASP A 257 44.43 -21.80 1.05
N ALA A 258 43.31 -22.52 1.14
CA ALA A 258 43.22 -23.92 0.74
C ALA A 258 43.20 -24.13 -0.79
N LYS A 259 43.13 -23.03 -1.59
CA LYS A 259 43.07 -23.05 -3.06
C LYS A 259 41.99 -23.99 -3.58
N LEU A 260 40.80 -23.93 -2.99
CA LEU A 260 39.73 -24.86 -3.28
C LEU A 260 39.32 -24.83 -4.77
N MET A 261 39.07 -26.02 -5.33
CA MET A 261 38.38 -26.20 -6.60
C MET A 261 36.94 -26.61 -6.32
N GLN A 262 35.98 -25.80 -6.74
CA GLN A 262 34.56 -25.97 -6.43
C GLN A 262 33.83 -26.81 -7.49
N PHE A 263 32.86 -27.60 -7.05
CA PHE A 263 32.01 -28.51 -7.84
C PHE A 263 30.52 -28.37 -7.43
N GLY A 264 30.08 -27.16 -7.09
CA GLY A 264 28.71 -26.83 -6.67
C GLY A 264 28.62 -26.33 -5.22
N ALA A 265 27.59 -25.55 -4.90
CA ALA A 265 27.42 -24.91 -3.58
C ALA A 265 26.01 -25.09 -2.97
N SER A 266 25.17 -25.96 -3.55
CA SER A 266 23.83 -26.23 -3.05
C SER A 266 23.71 -27.66 -2.53
N ILE A 267 23.35 -27.81 -1.25
CA ILE A 267 23.07 -29.13 -0.63
C ILE A 267 21.78 -29.78 -1.16
N LEU A 268 20.97 -29.01 -1.90
CA LEU A 268 19.77 -29.49 -2.58
C LEU A 268 20.09 -30.05 -3.98
N CYS A 269 21.35 -30.02 -4.40
CA CYS A 269 21.79 -30.39 -5.73
C CYS A 269 22.96 -31.38 -5.69
N PRO A 270 23.09 -32.24 -6.72
CA PRO A 270 24.28 -33.06 -6.89
C PRO A 270 25.51 -32.16 -7.13
N ALA A 271 26.69 -32.68 -6.78
CA ALA A 271 27.93 -32.05 -7.18
C ALA A 271 28.08 -32.06 -8.71
N HIS A 272 28.69 -31.01 -9.25
CA HIS A 272 28.98 -30.89 -10.66
C HIS A 272 29.94 -32.00 -11.13
N PRO A 273 29.81 -32.46 -12.38
CA PRO A 273 30.76 -33.41 -12.96
C PRO A 273 32.19 -32.86 -12.88
N PRO A 274 33.23 -33.72 -12.78
CA PRO A 274 34.61 -33.26 -12.66
C PRO A 274 35.11 -32.32 -13.78
N THR A 275 34.46 -32.39 -14.96
CA THR A 275 34.71 -31.53 -16.13
C THR A 275 34.24 -30.10 -15.96
N ILE A 276 33.32 -29.85 -15.01
CA ILE A 276 32.75 -28.54 -14.71
C ILE A 276 33.20 -28.20 -13.30
N ASN A 277 34.26 -27.40 -13.20
CA ASN A 277 34.83 -26.96 -11.95
C ASN A 277 35.28 -25.51 -12.04
N GLN A 278 35.27 -24.82 -10.90
CA GLN A 278 35.70 -23.43 -10.84
C GLN A 278 36.64 -23.22 -9.65
N PRO A 279 37.79 -22.56 -9.84
CA PRO A 279 38.65 -22.22 -8.73
C PRO A 279 37.97 -21.18 -7.84
N VAL A 280 38.14 -21.29 -6.52
CA VAL A 280 37.42 -20.43 -5.58
C VAL A 280 37.77 -18.95 -5.68
N PHE A 281 38.96 -18.59 -6.20
CA PHE A 281 39.29 -17.18 -6.41
C PHE A 281 38.38 -16.47 -7.43
N GLY A 282 37.61 -17.21 -8.24
CA GLY A 282 36.60 -16.67 -9.15
C GLY A 282 35.26 -16.32 -8.48
N GLY A 283 35.16 -16.45 -7.16
CA GLY A 283 33.92 -16.29 -6.41
C GLY A 283 33.33 -17.64 -5.97
N THR A 284 32.34 -17.58 -5.09
CA THR A 284 31.62 -18.78 -4.63
C THR A 284 30.58 -19.19 -5.66
N LEU A 285 30.36 -20.50 -5.83
CA LEU A 285 29.30 -20.99 -6.71
C LEU A 285 27.90 -20.68 -6.14
N MET A 286 26.89 -20.73 -7.01
CA MET A 286 25.51 -20.40 -6.66
C MET A 286 24.96 -21.31 -5.54
N ALA A 287 24.37 -20.68 -4.52
CA ALA A 287 23.71 -21.38 -3.42
C ALA A 287 22.34 -21.94 -3.86
N PHE A 288 21.56 -22.47 -2.91
CA PHE A 288 20.23 -22.99 -3.22
C PHE A 288 19.22 -21.86 -3.51
N THR A 289 18.25 -22.15 -4.38
CA THR A 289 17.22 -21.20 -4.82
C THR A 289 15.83 -21.55 -4.27
N LEU A 290 14.97 -20.53 -4.26
CA LEU A 290 13.62 -20.57 -3.70
C LEU A 290 12.55 -20.99 -4.71
N ASP A 291 12.76 -20.69 -5.99
CA ASP A 291 11.80 -21.00 -7.05
C ASP A 291 11.96 -22.43 -7.60
N GLY A 292 12.81 -23.23 -6.96
CA GLY A 292 13.13 -24.58 -7.42
C GLY A 292 13.76 -24.58 -8.81
N SER A 293 14.62 -23.60 -9.12
CA SER A 293 15.32 -23.61 -10.42
C SER A 293 16.17 -24.89 -10.52
N GLU A 294 16.22 -25.50 -11.70
CA GLU A 294 17.09 -26.64 -11.99
C GLU A 294 18.52 -26.33 -11.52
N CYS A 295 19.16 -27.30 -10.86
CA CYS A 295 20.50 -27.17 -10.27
C CYS A 295 21.52 -26.65 -11.31
N PRO A 296 21.89 -25.36 -11.29
CA PRO A 296 22.68 -24.80 -12.36
C PRO A 296 24.15 -25.20 -12.21
N THR A 297 24.82 -25.35 -13.36
CA THR A 297 26.17 -25.92 -13.41
C THR A 297 27.29 -24.90 -13.58
N ASP A 298 27.02 -23.63 -13.90
CA ASP A 298 28.05 -22.63 -14.21
C ASP A 298 27.70 -21.20 -13.78
N ILE A 299 27.11 -21.03 -12.60
CA ILE A 299 26.72 -19.71 -12.08
C ILE A 299 27.45 -19.44 -10.77
N THR A 300 28.11 -18.28 -10.68
CA THR A 300 28.69 -17.76 -9.44
C THR A 300 27.66 -16.98 -8.66
N SER A 301 27.70 -17.10 -7.33
CA SER A 301 26.92 -16.27 -6.42
C SER A 301 27.45 -14.84 -6.45
N LYS A 302 26.54 -13.87 -6.40
CA LYS A 302 26.85 -12.45 -6.52
C LYS A 302 26.20 -11.64 -5.42
N LEU A 303 26.93 -10.65 -4.92
CA LEU A 303 26.37 -9.56 -4.12
C LEU A 303 26.25 -8.33 -5.01
N TYR A 304 25.06 -7.73 -5.07
CA TYR A 304 24.82 -6.51 -5.83
C TYR A 304 24.97 -5.30 -4.89
N PRO A 305 26.12 -4.60 -4.89
CA PRO A 305 26.33 -3.49 -3.95
C PRO A 305 25.36 -2.34 -4.26
N SER A 306 24.72 -1.85 -3.20
CA SER A 306 24.10 -0.52 -3.17
C SER A 306 24.84 0.37 -2.18
N ALA A 307 24.75 1.69 -2.35
CA ALA A 307 25.36 2.62 -1.39
C ALA A 307 24.81 2.40 0.04
N ASP A 308 23.50 2.16 0.20
CA ASP A 308 22.88 1.81 1.49
C ASP A 308 23.50 0.52 2.09
N MET A 309 23.73 -0.52 1.28
CA MET A 309 24.36 -1.77 1.73
C MET A 309 25.80 -1.53 2.21
N LEU A 310 26.62 -0.83 1.42
CA LEU A 310 28.02 -0.58 1.75
C LEU A 310 28.15 0.27 3.02
N LEU A 311 27.29 1.28 3.19
CA LEU A 311 27.25 2.10 4.40
C LEU A 311 26.80 1.29 5.63
N ALA A 312 25.76 0.46 5.49
CA ALA A 312 25.31 -0.41 6.58
C ALA A 312 26.40 -1.41 7.00
N ALA A 313 27.03 -2.08 6.04
CA ALA A 313 28.13 -3.00 6.29
C ALA A 313 29.33 -2.29 6.95
N ALA A 314 29.69 -1.10 6.49
CA ALA A 314 30.78 -0.32 7.07
C ALA A 314 30.52 0.11 8.52
N VAL A 315 29.27 0.42 8.87
CA VAL A 315 28.87 0.72 10.26
C VAL A 315 28.93 -0.55 11.12
N LEU A 316 28.43 -1.68 10.61
CA LEU A 316 28.36 -2.95 11.34
C LEU A 316 29.75 -3.58 11.56
N THR A 317 30.72 -3.35 10.67
CA THR A 317 32.12 -3.73 10.86
C THR A 317 32.95 -2.70 11.62
N ASN A 318 32.37 -1.55 11.98
CA ASN A 318 33.09 -0.42 12.53
C ASN A 318 34.29 0.02 11.67
N LEU A 319 34.10 0.08 10.35
CA LEU A 319 35.15 0.36 9.37
C LEU A 319 35.84 1.73 9.59
N SER A 320 35.17 2.67 10.25
CA SER A 320 35.73 4.00 10.57
C SER A 320 36.94 3.96 11.52
N ALA A 321 37.07 2.90 12.31
CA ALA A 321 38.18 2.70 13.25
C ALA A 321 39.35 1.90 12.65
N THR A 322 39.25 1.54 11.37
CA THR A 322 40.07 0.52 10.69
C THR A 322 41.23 1.18 9.91
N THR A 323 42.41 0.55 9.87
CA THR A 323 43.60 1.10 9.20
C THR A 323 43.58 0.83 7.68
N ARG A 324 44.53 1.42 6.92
CA ARG A 324 44.63 1.18 5.48
C ARG A 324 44.98 -0.27 5.13
N ASP A 325 45.82 -0.93 5.95
CA ASP A 325 46.24 -2.31 5.69
C ASP A 325 45.06 -3.28 5.79
N THR A 326 44.19 -3.07 6.78
CA THR A 326 42.94 -3.82 6.94
C THR A 326 41.94 -3.60 5.80
N LEU A 327 41.98 -2.48 5.07
CA LEU A 327 41.18 -2.33 3.85
C LEU A 327 41.69 -3.21 2.71
N ALA A 328 43.02 -3.35 2.59
CA ALA A 328 43.62 -4.24 1.60
C ALA A 328 43.29 -5.71 1.90
N ASP A 329 43.25 -6.09 3.19
CA ASP A 329 42.84 -7.42 3.62
C ASP A 329 41.37 -7.70 3.27
N ILE A 330 40.45 -6.75 3.55
CA ILE A 330 39.04 -6.85 3.12
C ILE A 330 38.98 -7.02 1.59
N CYS A 331 39.62 -6.14 0.83
CA CYS A 331 39.64 -6.24 -0.63
C CYS A 331 40.32 -7.52 -1.16
N GLY A 332 41.12 -8.19 -0.33
CA GLY A 332 41.74 -9.47 -0.61
C GLY A 332 40.74 -10.60 -0.84
N HIS A 333 39.51 -10.49 -0.33
CA HIS A 333 38.45 -11.48 -0.49
C HIS A 333 37.74 -11.45 -1.84
N ASP A 334 37.73 -10.31 -2.54
CA ASP A 334 37.19 -10.18 -3.89
C ASP A 334 38.35 -10.06 -4.89
N LYS A 335 38.90 -11.20 -5.31
CA LYS A 335 40.03 -11.23 -6.25
C LYS A 335 39.69 -10.69 -7.64
N ILE A 336 38.41 -10.67 -8.01
CA ILE A 336 37.95 -10.14 -9.30
C ILE A 336 37.93 -8.61 -9.28
N ASN A 337 37.36 -8.03 -8.22
CA ASN A 337 37.17 -6.57 -8.12
C ASN A 337 38.15 -5.89 -7.14
N GLY A 338 39.23 -6.55 -6.74
CA GLY A 338 40.13 -6.04 -5.68
C GLY A 338 40.62 -4.60 -5.90
N ALA A 339 40.92 -4.22 -7.15
CA ALA A 339 41.31 -2.84 -7.48
C ALA A 339 40.16 -1.83 -7.32
N ALA A 340 38.93 -2.20 -7.68
CA ALA A 340 37.75 -1.37 -7.49
C ALA A 340 37.33 -1.29 -6.01
N CYS A 341 37.56 -2.35 -5.24
CA CYS A 341 37.35 -2.35 -3.78
C CYS A 341 38.20 -1.31 -3.06
N LEU A 342 39.45 -1.13 -3.49
CA LEU A 342 40.32 -0.07 -2.99
C LEU A 342 39.85 1.35 -3.36
N GLN A 343 38.82 1.49 -4.21
CA GLN A 343 38.18 2.77 -4.55
C GLN A 343 36.87 2.97 -3.80
N TYR A 344 35.96 1.98 -3.85
CA TYR A 344 34.64 2.14 -3.24
C TYR A 344 34.68 2.14 -1.71
N LEU A 345 35.59 1.40 -1.04
CA LEU A 345 35.66 1.40 0.43
C LEU A 345 36.08 2.77 0.99
N PRO A 346 37.12 3.45 0.45
CA PRO A 346 37.40 4.83 0.80
C PRO A 346 36.24 5.79 0.52
N ASP A 347 35.50 5.62 -0.58
CA ASP A 347 34.32 6.43 -0.87
C ASP A 347 33.23 6.21 0.18
N THR A 348 32.97 4.96 0.59
CA THR A 348 32.04 4.63 1.69
C THR A 348 32.42 5.37 2.96
N LEU A 349 33.70 5.36 3.32
CA LEU A 349 34.21 6.03 4.52
C LEU A 349 34.09 7.56 4.41
N ARG A 350 34.31 8.15 3.23
CA ARG A 350 34.11 9.60 3.02
C ARG A 350 32.65 10.00 3.25
N VAL A 351 31.70 9.23 2.72
CA VAL A 351 30.27 9.47 2.95
C VAL A 351 29.94 9.30 4.43
N LEU A 352 30.37 8.20 5.05
CA LEU A 352 30.08 7.92 6.47
C LEU A 352 30.64 8.99 7.40
N ASN A 353 31.86 9.49 7.15
CA ASN A 353 32.49 10.56 7.93
C ASN A 353 31.82 11.93 7.73
N ALA A 354 31.11 12.14 6.61
CA ALA A 354 30.36 13.36 6.36
C ALA A 354 28.97 13.35 7.06
N ILE A 355 28.51 12.19 7.50
CA ILE A 355 27.26 12.02 8.25
C ILE A 355 27.54 12.23 9.74
N SER A 356 26.61 12.88 10.45
CA SER A 356 26.73 13.03 11.91
C SER A 356 26.76 11.65 12.61
N PRO A 357 27.50 11.50 13.72
CA PRO A 357 27.58 10.23 14.43
C PRO A 357 26.20 9.64 14.73
N MET A 358 25.98 8.40 14.27
CA MET A 358 24.70 7.71 14.41
C MET A 358 24.53 7.20 15.85
N VAL A 359 23.34 7.36 16.42
CA VAL A 359 22.99 6.79 17.72
C VAL A 359 22.34 5.42 17.50
N LEU A 360 23.10 4.34 17.72
CA LEU A 360 22.67 2.97 17.46
C LEU A 360 22.61 2.17 18.78
N PRO A 361 21.53 2.28 19.57
CA PRO A 361 21.46 1.69 20.91
C PRO A 361 21.45 0.15 20.91
N ASN A 362 21.01 -0.47 19.81
CA ASN A 362 20.87 -1.93 19.70
C ASN A 362 22.02 -2.60 18.92
N LEU A 363 23.09 -1.86 18.57
CA LEU A 363 24.16 -2.37 17.70
C LEU A 363 24.83 -3.63 18.25
N SER A 364 25.26 -3.60 19.52
CA SER A 364 25.93 -4.75 20.15
C SER A 364 25.03 -5.98 20.24
N ARG A 365 23.75 -5.78 20.56
CA ARG A 365 22.75 -6.85 20.57
C ARG A 365 22.50 -7.41 19.17
N ALA A 366 22.39 -6.55 18.16
CA ALA A 366 22.23 -6.97 16.77
C ALA A 366 23.40 -7.85 16.30
N ILE A 367 24.63 -7.46 16.63
CA ILE A 367 25.83 -8.25 16.31
C ILE A 367 25.79 -9.61 17.02
N ALA A 368 25.52 -9.62 18.33
CA ALA A 368 25.48 -10.85 19.14
C ALA A 368 24.37 -11.81 18.69
N ASP A 369 23.15 -11.31 18.49
CA ASP A 369 21.99 -12.13 18.06
C ASP A 369 22.26 -12.73 16.68
N THR A 370 22.86 -11.97 15.75
CA THR A 370 23.18 -12.45 14.40
C THR A 370 24.31 -13.48 14.42
N TRP A 371 25.32 -13.26 15.27
CA TRP A 371 26.43 -14.20 15.45
C TRP A 371 25.96 -15.57 15.96
N GLN A 372 25.02 -15.59 16.91
CA GLN A 372 24.48 -16.81 17.50
C GLN A 372 23.77 -17.73 16.50
N LEU A 373 23.23 -17.18 15.41
CA LEU A 373 22.56 -17.97 14.38
C LEU A 373 23.52 -18.85 13.58
N GLY A 374 24.82 -18.53 13.58
CA GLY A 374 25.86 -19.32 12.92
C GLY A 374 25.64 -19.46 11.41
N ILE A 375 25.11 -18.42 10.76
CA ILE A 375 24.77 -18.40 9.34
C ILE A 375 26.04 -18.59 8.51
N GLY A 376 25.98 -19.49 7.54
CA GLY A 376 27.12 -19.81 6.68
C GLY A 376 26.74 -20.11 5.24
N MET A 377 27.77 -20.52 4.52
CA MET A 377 27.73 -20.98 3.14
C MET A 377 28.50 -22.29 3.01
N VAL A 378 28.20 -23.05 1.96
CA VAL A 378 28.81 -24.36 1.70
C VAL A 378 29.25 -24.47 0.26
N THR A 379 30.29 -25.26 0.02
CA THR A 379 30.70 -25.67 -1.32
C THR A 379 31.18 -27.12 -1.29
N TYR A 380 30.81 -27.88 -2.32
CA TYR A 380 31.50 -29.11 -2.65
C TYR A 380 32.83 -28.72 -3.27
N ALA A 381 33.94 -29.14 -2.67
CA ALA A 381 35.25 -28.74 -3.14
C ALA A 381 36.29 -29.85 -2.97
N ARG A 382 37.34 -29.76 -3.79
CA ARG A 382 38.58 -30.51 -3.62
C ARG A 382 39.67 -29.55 -3.16
N ARG A 383 40.50 -29.99 -2.23
CA ARG A 383 41.67 -29.26 -1.74
C ARG A 383 42.92 -29.78 -2.44
N PRO A 384 43.50 -29.05 -3.42
CA PRO A 384 44.70 -29.52 -4.11
C PRO A 384 45.85 -29.77 -3.13
N PRO A 385 46.62 -30.87 -3.27
CA PRO A 385 46.63 -31.82 -4.39
C PRO A 385 45.64 -33.01 -4.27
N SER A 386 44.79 -33.03 -3.25
CA SER A 386 43.82 -34.12 -3.05
C SER A 386 42.74 -34.14 -4.14
N THR A 387 42.34 -35.34 -4.55
CA THR A 387 41.23 -35.56 -5.48
C THR A 387 39.91 -35.89 -4.78
N THR A 388 39.92 -36.02 -3.44
CA THR A 388 38.73 -36.32 -2.64
C THR A 388 37.82 -35.10 -2.59
N LEU A 389 36.55 -35.29 -2.95
CA LEU A 389 35.53 -34.26 -2.80
C LEU A 389 35.13 -34.18 -1.32
N THR A 390 35.03 -32.96 -0.81
CA THR A 390 34.64 -32.65 0.57
C THR A 390 33.58 -31.55 0.59
N LEU A 391 32.72 -31.56 1.61
CA LEU A 391 31.75 -30.50 1.85
C LEU A 391 32.39 -29.46 2.77
N GLU A 392 32.86 -28.37 2.18
CA GLU A 392 33.48 -27.26 2.90
C GLU A 392 32.37 -26.29 3.37
N HIS A 393 32.46 -25.84 4.63
CA HIS A 393 31.48 -24.94 5.25
C HIS A 393 32.21 -23.77 5.90
N ALA A 394 31.77 -22.55 5.61
CA ALA A 394 32.29 -21.32 6.18
C ALA A 394 31.15 -20.48 6.75
N ARG A 395 31.34 -19.93 7.96
CA ARG A 395 30.40 -18.97 8.54
C ARG A 395 30.61 -17.59 7.90
N LEU A 396 29.52 -16.82 7.76
CA LEU A 396 29.60 -15.45 7.24
C LEU A 396 30.34 -14.52 8.21
N LEU A 397 30.19 -14.77 9.50
CA LEU A 397 30.87 -14.06 10.57
C LEU A 397 31.67 -15.09 11.39
N SER A 398 33.01 -14.94 11.43
CA SER A 398 33.92 -15.78 12.21
C SER A 398 35.03 -14.95 12.84
N GLU A 399 35.51 -15.38 14.02
CA GLU A 399 36.68 -14.79 14.68
C GLU A 399 37.97 -15.14 13.92
N GLU A 400 37.97 -16.25 13.17
CA GLU A 400 39.11 -16.73 12.40
C GLU A 400 39.32 -15.93 11.10
N ASP A 401 38.27 -15.25 10.63
CA ASP A 401 38.26 -14.49 9.38
C ASP A 401 37.50 -13.14 9.54
N PRO A 402 38.05 -12.21 10.34
CA PRO A 402 37.40 -10.92 10.60
C PRO A 402 37.36 -10.01 9.37
N SER A 403 38.31 -10.14 8.43
CA SER A 403 38.36 -9.37 7.19
C SER A 403 37.22 -9.71 6.24
N TYR A 404 36.74 -10.97 6.24
CA TYR A 404 35.55 -11.36 5.48
C TYR A 404 34.25 -10.76 6.03
N GLY A 405 34.24 -10.37 7.31
CA GLY A 405 33.05 -9.87 8.00
C GLY A 405 32.35 -8.72 7.28
N PHE A 406 33.07 -7.88 6.53
CA PHE A 406 32.46 -6.83 5.70
C PHE A 406 31.50 -7.39 4.64
N PHE A 407 31.95 -8.38 3.87
CA PHE A 407 31.10 -9.03 2.87
C PHE A 407 30.02 -9.90 3.52
N GLY A 408 30.32 -10.51 4.67
CA GLY A 408 29.31 -11.18 5.49
C GLY A 408 28.16 -10.23 5.87
N TRP A 409 28.45 -9.01 6.31
CA TRP A 409 27.43 -8.00 6.60
C TRP A 409 26.70 -7.50 5.35
N CYS A 410 27.35 -7.43 4.19
CA CYS A 410 26.65 -7.18 2.92
C CYS A 410 25.62 -8.28 2.62
N SER A 411 25.99 -9.56 2.79
CA SER A 411 25.05 -10.68 2.63
C SER A 411 23.92 -10.68 3.64
N LEU A 412 24.20 -10.27 4.89
CA LEU A 412 23.19 -10.15 5.95
C LEU A 412 22.27 -8.94 5.75
N TYR A 413 22.76 -7.87 5.11
CA TYR A 413 21.93 -6.75 4.68
C TYR A 413 20.91 -7.20 3.63
N ASP A 414 21.32 -7.98 2.64
CA ASP A 414 20.40 -8.58 1.65
C ASP A 414 19.34 -9.46 2.32
N TRP A 415 19.71 -10.22 3.34
CA TRP A 415 18.76 -10.99 4.13
C TRP A 415 17.76 -10.09 4.88
N ALA A 416 18.22 -9.00 5.48
CA ALA A 416 17.38 -8.06 6.21
C ALA A 416 16.35 -7.34 5.32
N ILE A 417 16.69 -7.06 4.06
CA ILE A 417 15.77 -6.45 3.08
C ILE A 417 14.99 -7.48 2.25
N GLY A 418 15.21 -8.78 2.47
CA GLY A 418 14.45 -9.86 1.86
C GLY A 418 14.93 -10.30 0.47
N HIS A 419 16.14 -9.90 0.05
CA HIS A 419 16.77 -10.42 -1.17
C HIS A 419 17.47 -11.77 -0.96
N ARG A 420 17.73 -12.17 0.28
CA ARG A 420 18.20 -13.51 0.61
C ARG A 420 17.38 -14.05 1.78
N GLN A 421 17.36 -15.36 1.94
CA GLN A 421 16.71 -16.05 3.04
C GLN A 421 17.71 -16.96 3.76
N VAL A 422 17.45 -17.24 5.03
CA VAL A 422 18.27 -18.16 5.82
C VAL A 422 17.43 -19.38 6.13
N VAL A 423 17.94 -20.55 5.76
CA VAL A 423 17.27 -21.83 6.02
C VAL A 423 18.19 -22.67 6.90
N GLN A 424 17.61 -23.20 7.98
CA GLN A 424 18.27 -24.17 8.83
C GLN A 424 17.82 -25.57 8.46
N PHE A 425 18.79 -26.40 8.09
CA PHE A 425 18.64 -27.81 7.77
C PHE A 425 19.02 -28.62 9.00
N GLN A 426 18.06 -29.31 9.60
CA GLN A 426 18.26 -30.15 10.78
C GLN A 426 18.02 -31.62 10.43
N GLY A 427 19.08 -32.42 10.43
CA GLY A 427 18.96 -33.86 10.22
C GLY A 427 19.20 -34.67 11.49
N ASP A 428 19.33 -35.98 11.34
CA ASP A 428 19.60 -36.92 12.43
C ASP A 428 21.01 -36.75 13.03
N SER A 429 22.00 -36.39 12.22
CA SER A 429 23.42 -36.34 12.60
C SER A 429 23.95 -34.93 12.87
N GLY A 430 23.27 -33.90 12.39
CA GLY A 430 23.77 -32.53 12.49
C GLY A 430 22.84 -31.46 11.92
N THR A 431 23.27 -30.21 12.07
CA THR A 431 22.53 -29.02 11.66
C THR A 431 23.41 -28.09 10.82
N LEU A 432 22.82 -27.48 9.78
CA LEU A 432 23.46 -26.45 8.96
C LEU A 432 22.52 -25.26 8.77
N THR A 433 22.97 -24.05 9.10
CA THR A 433 22.22 -22.80 8.86
C THR A 433 22.84 -22.10 7.65
N LEU A 434 22.13 -22.11 6.52
CA LEU A 434 22.67 -21.67 5.23
C LEU A 434 21.92 -20.48 4.66
N LEU A 435 22.66 -19.56 4.04
CA LEU A 435 22.10 -18.45 3.28
C LEU A 435 21.71 -18.90 1.86
N SER A 436 20.54 -18.50 1.39
CA SER A 436 20.07 -18.75 0.03
C SER A 436 20.81 -17.90 -0.99
N GLU A 437 20.63 -18.22 -2.27
CA GLU A 437 21.04 -17.32 -3.35
C GLU A 437 20.23 -16.01 -3.34
N TYR A 438 20.79 -14.96 -3.95
CA TYR A 438 20.14 -13.68 -4.18
C TYR A 438 18.86 -13.85 -5.02
N ILE A 439 17.78 -13.25 -4.54
CA ILE A 439 16.47 -13.23 -5.17
C ILE A 439 16.33 -11.90 -5.88
N GLU A 440 16.29 -11.94 -7.21
CA GLU A 440 16.07 -10.74 -8.00
C GLU A 440 14.68 -10.17 -7.73
N PRO A 441 14.57 -8.87 -7.35
CA PRO A 441 13.28 -8.25 -7.11
C PRO A 441 12.50 -8.13 -8.42
N VAL A 442 11.23 -8.54 -8.40
CA VAL A 442 10.32 -8.38 -9.53
C VAL A 442 9.78 -6.95 -9.55
N ALA A 443 10.20 -6.15 -10.52
CA ALA A 443 9.63 -4.82 -10.73
C ALA A 443 8.25 -4.93 -11.40
N GLN A 444 7.22 -4.40 -10.75
CA GLN A 444 5.85 -4.33 -11.27
C GLN A 444 5.46 -2.87 -11.51
N ALA A 445 4.95 -2.57 -12.71
CA ALA A 445 4.48 -1.23 -13.03
C ALA A 445 3.21 -0.89 -12.25
N THR A 446 3.06 0.38 -11.85
CA THR A 446 1.82 0.88 -11.25
C THR A 446 0.67 0.76 -12.25
N LEU A 447 -0.45 0.21 -11.81
CA LEU A 447 -1.62 0.00 -12.65
C LEU A 447 -2.45 1.30 -12.76
N SER A 448 -2.40 1.96 -13.91
CA SER A 448 -3.05 3.26 -14.13
C SER A 448 -4.57 3.25 -13.91
N TRP A 449 -5.23 2.12 -14.17
CA TRP A 449 -6.67 1.95 -13.96
C TRP A 449 -7.08 1.92 -12.47
N GLN A 450 -6.13 1.68 -11.55
CA GLN A 450 -6.40 1.71 -10.12
C GLN A 450 -6.60 3.13 -9.58
N LEU A 451 -6.23 4.16 -10.35
CA LEU A 451 -6.46 5.55 -9.98
C LEU A 451 -7.86 5.98 -10.43
N PRO A 452 -8.86 6.12 -9.52
CA PRO A 452 -10.21 6.47 -9.90
C PRO A 452 -10.31 7.96 -10.29
N GLN A 453 -10.10 8.27 -11.57
CA GLN A 453 -10.19 9.65 -12.07
C GLN A 453 -11.61 10.10 -12.42
N SER A 454 -12.58 9.18 -12.51
CA SER A 454 -13.92 9.46 -13.03
C SER A 454 -14.64 10.58 -12.27
N ALA A 455 -14.71 10.50 -10.94
CA ALA A 455 -15.40 11.50 -10.12
C ALA A 455 -14.73 12.89 -10.20
N ALA A 456 -13.40 12.93 -10.13
CA ALA A 456 -12.64 14.17 -10.27
C ALA A 456 -12.83 14.79 -11.66
N ARG A 457 -12.89 13.97 -12.71
CA ARG A 457 -13.14 14.43 -14.09
C ARG A 457 -14.55 14.99 -14.25
N TYR A 458 -15.58 14.34 -13.70
CA TYR A 458 -16.95 14.88 -13.71
C TYR A 458 -17.05 16.20 -12.95
N ALA A 459 -16.42 16.30 -11.76
CA ALA A 459 -16.37 17.52 -10.97
C ALA A 459 -15.66 18.66 -11.72
N TYR A 460 -14.54 18.37 -12.39
CA TYR A 460 -13.80 19.32 -13.21
C TYR A 460 -14.62 19.82 -14.40
N ILE A 461 -15.23 18.91 -15.18
CA ILE A 461 -16.07 19.27 -16.32
C ILE A 461 -17.28 20.08 -15.87
N GLY A 462 -17.96 19.64 -14.79
CA GLY A 462 -19.09 20.35 -14.22
C GLY A 462 -18.74 21.77 -13.78
N THR A 463 -17.65 21.92 -13.04
CA THR A 463 -17.18 23.25 -12.57
C THR A 463 -16.81 24.15 -13.77
N THR A 464 -16.15 23.59 -14.78
CA THR A 464 -15.80 24.29 -16.01
C THR A 464 -17.04 24.77 -16.78
N TYR A 465 -18.05 23.91 -16.92
CA TYR A 465 -19.33 24.26 -17.52
C TYR A 465 -20.01 25.42 -16.79
N VAL A 466 -20.09 25.36 -15.44
CA VAL A 466 -20.65 26.46 -14.64
C VAL A 466 -19.90 27.76 -14.89
N THR A 467 -18.56 27.73 -14.95
CA THR A 467 -17.74 28.93 -15.24
C THR A 467 -18.11 29.53 -16.60
N TYR A 468 -18.17 28.73 -17.66
CA TYR A 468 -18.52 29.22 -18.99
C TYR A 468 -19.94 29.76 -19.08
N CYS A 469 -20.91 29.12 -18.43
CA CYS A 469 -22.28 29.61 -18.37
C CYS A 469 -22.38 30.97 -17.67
N LEU A 470 -21.69 31.14 -16.53
CA LEU A 470 -21.68 32.41 -15.80
C LEU A 470 -20.93 33.52 -16.54
N LEU A 471 -19.84 33.20 -17.23
CA LEU A 471 -19.15 34.15 -18.11
C LEU A 471 -20.05 34.59 -19.27
N GLY A 472 -20.76 33.65 -19.90
CA GLY A 472 -21.74 33.96 -20.92
C GLY A 472 -22.87 34.85 -20.39
N LEU A 473 -23.41 34.51 -19.21
CA LEU A 473 -24.44 35.30 -18.54
C LEU A 473 -23.96 36.72 -18.23
N ALA A 474 -22.75 36.88 -17.70
CA ALA A 474 -22.14 38.17 -17.42
C ALA A 474 -21.93 38.99 -18.70
N ALA A 475 -21.48 38.38 -19.79
CA ALA A 475 -21.29 39.03 -21.09
C ALA A 475 -22.63 39.51 -21.67
N VAL A 476 -23.67 38.68 -21.64
CA VAL A 476 -25.01 39.05 -22.09
C VAL A 476 -25.55 40.19 -21.24
N THR A 477 -25.49 40.08 -19.91
CA THR A 477 -25.94 41.12 -18.97
C THR A 477 -25.22 42.45 -19.25
N THR A 478 -23.90 42.43 -19.47
CA THR A 478 -23.09 43.60 -19.84
C THR A 478 -23.55 44.23 -21.16
N ALA A 479 -23.83 43.42 -22.18
CA ALA A 479 -24.37 43.91 -23.46
C ALA A 479 -25.72 44.61 -23.29
N TYR A 480 -26.60 44.10 -22.40
CA TYR A 480 -27.87 44.76 -22.07
C TYR A 480 -27.68 46.06 -21.28
N ILE A 481 -26.69 46.13 -20.39
CA ILE A 481 -26.33 47.37 -19.68
C ILE A 481 -25.90 48.44 -20.68
N LEU A 482 -25.00 48.10 -21.61
CA LEU A 482 -24.52 49.00 -22.66
C LEU A 482 -25.67 49.45 -23.59
N ARG A 483 -26.52 48.49 -24.02
CA ARG A 483 -27.66 48.78 -24.90
C ARG A 483 -28.76 49.59 -24.21
N SER A 484 -28.80 49.59 -22.89
CA SER A 484 -29.75 50.38 -22.08
C SER A 484 -29.15 51.71 -21.60
N TYR A 485 -27.98 52.11 -22.12
CA TYR A 485 -27.24 53.32 -21.75
C TYR A 485 -26.96 53.45 -20.25
N GLY A 486 -26.79 52.32 -19.55
CA GLY A 486 -26.54 52.31 -18.10
C GLY A 486 -27.79 52.54 -17.23
N HIS A 487 -28.99 52.64 -17.82
CA HIS A 487 -30.25 52.68 -17.06
C HIS A 487 -30.61 51.26 -16.54
N VAL A 488 -29.96 50.84 -15.45
CA VAL A 488 -30.16 49.54 -14.79
C VAL A 488 -30.07 49.68 -13.27
N GLU A 489 -30.68 48.76 -12.52
CA GLU A 489 -30.50 48.70 -11.07
C GLU A 489 -29.18 47.99 -10.73
N GLY A 490 -28.16 48.75 -10.36
CA GLY A 490 -26.82 48.22 -10.11
C GLY A 490 -26.76 47.18 -8.98
N TRP A 491 -27.59 47.34 -7.94
CA TRP A 491 -27.64 46.39 -6.81
C TRP A 491 -28.16 45.02 -7.21
N ASN A 492 -29.07 44.95 -8.19
CA ASN A 492 -29.54 43.66 -8.72
C ASN A 492 -28.42 42.89 -9.41
N MET A 493 -27.42 43.58 -9.97
CA MET A 493 -26.26 42.93 -10.61
C MET A 493 -25.38 42.19 -9.61
N ALA A 494 -25.34 42.62 -8.35
CA ALA A 494 -24.63 41.91 -7.28
C ALA A 494 -25.26 40.54 -6.95
N THR A 495 -26.50 40.29 -7.41
CA THR A 495 -27.21 39.02 -7.23
C THR A 495 -26.96 38.02 -8.36
N LEU A 496 -25.99 38.28 -9.27
CA LEU A 496 -25.67 37.39 -10.40
C LEU A 496 -25.44 35.94 -9.95
N ASN A 497 -24.72 35.72 -8.85
CA ASN A 497 -24.47 34.37 -8.34
C ASN A 497 -25.73 33.74 -7.72
N SER A 498 -26.53 34.50 -6.99
CA SER A 498 -27.70 33.98 -6.24
C SER A 498 -28.98 33.84 -7.07
N VAL A 499 -29.16 34.67 -8.10
CA VAL A 499 -30.34 34.66 -8.98
C VAL A 499 -29.96 34.13 -10.36
N GLY A 500 -28.96 34.75 -11.00
CA GLY A 500 -28.49 34.36 -12.33
C GLY A 500 -27.97 32.92 -12.38
N GLY A 501 -27.10 32.54 -11.44
CA GLY A 501 -26.59 31.17 -11.33
C GLY A 501 -27.71 30.14 -11.13
N MET A 502 -28.69 30.42 -10.28
CA MET A 502 -29.79 29.49 -10.02
C MET A 502 -30.67 29.25 -11.24
N VAL A 503 -30.96 30.31 -11.99
CA VAL A 503 -31.87 30.25 -13.14
C VAL A 503 -31.20 29.61 -14.36
N TRP A 504 -29.93 29.95 -14.63
CA TRP A 504 -29.25 29.55 -15.87
C TRP A 504 -28.44 28.25 -15.75
N VAL A 505 -27.99 27.90 -14.55
CA VAL A 505 -27.16 26.71 -14.31
C VAL A 505 -27.94 25.67 -13.51
N GLY A 506 -28.64 26.11 -12.46
CA GLY A 506 -29.45 25.24 -11.60
C GLY A 506 -28.72 24.74 -10.36
N ARG A 507 -29.51 24.42 -9.33
CA ARG A 507 -29.04 24.02 -7.99
C ARG A 507 -28.05 22.84 -7.99
N PRO A 508 -28.25 21.73 -8.74
CA PRO A 508 -27.37 20.56 -8.65
C PRO A 508 -25.93 20.84 -9.09
N LEU A 509 -25.75 21.63 -10.16
CA LEU A 509 -24.42 21.96 -10.68
C LEU A 509 -23.69 23.00 -9.82
N LEU A 510 -24.44 23.94 -9.20
CA LEU A 510 -23.89 24.86 -8.21
C LEU A 510 -23.50 24.13 -6.91
N LEU A 511 -24.29 23.14 -6.50
CA LEU A 511 -23.94 22.25 -5.38
C LEU A 511 -22.67 21.47 -5.71
N LEU A 512 -22.58 20.85 -6.91
CA LEU A 512 -21.36 20.16 -7.36
C LEU A 512 -20.13 21.07 -7.30
N ARG A 513 -20.25 22.31 -7.79
CA ARG A 513 -19.17 23.30 -7.75
C ARG A 513 -18.73 23.62 -6.32
N SER A 514 -19.68 23.90 -5.42
CA SER A 514 -19.38 24.17 -4.01
C SER A 514 -18.75 22.96 -3.30
N MET A 515 -19.24 21.75 -3.56
CA MET A 515 -18.71 20.51 -2.99
C MET A 515 -17.31 20.20 -3.50
N THR A 516 -17.03 20.51 -4.77
CA THR A 516 -15.68 20.38 -5.35
C THR A 516 -14.72 21.31 -4.62
N ALA A 517 -15.09 22.58 -4.42
CA ALA A 517 -14.26 23.52 -3.66
C ALA A 517 -14.04 23.10 -2.20
N MET A 518 -15.10 22.67 -1.50
CA MET A 518 -14.98 22.17 -0.13
C MET A 518 -14.12 20.90 -0.06
N SER A 519 -14.18 20.02 -1.06
CA SER A 519 -13.34 18.83 -1.14
C SER A 519 -11.85 19.21 -1.32
N LEU A 520 -11.55 20.22 -2.14
CA LEU A 520 -10.18 20.75 -2.30
C LEU A 520 -9.68 21.39 -0.99
N LEU A 521 -10.52 22.19 -0.31
CA LEU A 521 -10.19 22.77 1.00
C LEU A 521 -10.11 21.73 2.13
N SER A 522 -10.60 20.51 1.91
CA SER A 522 -10.56 19.39 2.84
C SER A 522 -9.49 18.34 2.48
N THR A 523 -8.67 18.62 1.46
CA THR A 523 -7.62 17.72 0.96
C THR A 523 -6.26 18.41 1.00
N SER A 524 -5.24 17.73 1.53
CA SER A 524 -3.85 18.18 1.48
C SER A 524 -3.22 17.88 0.12
N ALA A 525 -2.42 18.79 -0.42
CA ALA A 525 -1.61 18.54 -1.61
C ALA A 525 -0.29 17.85 -1.24
N LEU A 526 -0.05 16.67 -1.79
CA LEU A 526 1.19 15.92 -1.64
C LEU A 526 1.78 15.69 -3.02
N ASP A 527 2.85 16.41 -3.33
CA ASP A 527 3.52 16.32 -4.62
C ASP A 527 4.77 15.46 -4.52
N LEU A 528 5.05 14.67 -5.55
CA LEU A 528 6.34 14.00 -5.69
C LEU A 528 7.32 14.99 -6.31
N ALA A 529 8.17 15.60 -5.50
CA ALA A 529 9.21 16.50 -5.96
C ALA A 529 10.50 15.74 -6.27
N PHE A 530 11.18 16.19 -7.32
CA PHE A 530 12.50 15.69 -7.70
C PHE A 530 13.49 16.86 -7.70
N ASP A 531 14.58 16.73 -6.95
CA ASP A 531 15.62 17.79 -6.84
C ASP A 531 16.75 17.63 -7.86
N GLY A 532 16.63 16.68 -8.81
CA GLY A 532 17.67 16.32 -9.77
C GLY A 532 18.38 15.02 -9.43
N ARG A 533 18.29 14.55 -8.17
CA ARG A 533 18.90 13.27 -7.74
C ARG A 533 18.01 12.42 -6.86
N ILE A 534 17.21 13.03 -6.00
CA ILE A 534 16.31 12.37 -5.05
C ILE A 534 14.88 12.74 -5.38
N SER A 535 14.03 11.72 -5.39
CA SER A 535 12.58 11.88 -5.39
C SER A 535 12.06 11.80 -3.96
N GLY A 536 11.21 12.74 -3.56
CA GLY A 536 10.61 12.75 -2.24
C GLY A 536 9.25 13.41 -2.24
N PHE A 537 8.38 12.97 -1.34
CA PHE A 537 7.09 13.63 -1.15
C PHE A 537 7.29 14.97 -0.44
N THR A 538 6.71 16.02 -1.00
CA THR A 538 6.70 17.36 -0.42
C THR A 538 5.27 17.81 -0.23
N ALA A 539 4.93 18.21 0.99
CA ALA A 539 3.67 18.87 1.25
C ALA A 539 3.68 20.24 0.56
N SER A 540 2.77 20.43 -0.38
CA SER A 540 2.65 21.70 -1.09
C SER A 540 1.65 22.58 -0.35
N HIS A 541 2.10 23.75 0.12
CA HIS A 541 1.21 24.73 0.70
C HIS A 541 0.53 25.53 -0.41
N ASN A 542 -0.79 25.43 -0.46
CA ASN A 542 -1.58 26.25 -1.38
C ASN A 542 -1.34 27.73 -1.06
N PRO A 543 -1.02 28.57 -2.07
CA PRO A 543 -0.90 30.01 -1.87
C PRO A 543 -2.16 30.60 -1.25
N TRP A 544 -2.01 31.67 -0.48
CA TRP A 544 -3.15 32.30 0.20
C TRP A 544 -4.25 32.70 -0.80
N TYR A 545 -3.90 33.19 -1.99
CA TYR A 545 -4.88 33.65 -2.99
C TYR A 545 -5.69 32.50 -3.60
N THR A 546 -5.11 31.31 -3.79
CA THR A 546 -5.88 30.14 -4.28
C THR A 546 -6.83 29.64 -3.21
N THR A 547 -6.42 29.71 -1.95
CA THR A 547 -7.27 29.38 -0.79
C THR A 547 -8.44 30.36 -0.65
N TRP A 548 -8.19 31.67 -0.81
CA TRP A 548 -9.23 32.71 -0.81
C TRP A 548 -10.23 32.53 -1.96
N LEU A 549 -9.73 32.16 -3.15
CA LEU A 549 -10.56 31.84 -4.30
C LEU A 549 -11.38 30.57 -4.06
N ALA A 550 -10.77 29.49 -3.57
CA ALA A 550 -11.51 28.26 -3.25
C ALA A 550 -12.55 28.49 -2.14
N ALA A 551 -12.27 29.35 -1.16
CA ALA A 551 -13.24 29.75 -0.15
C ALA A 551 -14.42 30.55 -0.74
N SER A 552 -14.21 31.37 -1.78
CA SER A 552 -15.32 32.07 -2.44
C SER A 552 -16.24 31.09 -3.17
N GLU A 553 -15.70 29.98 -3.69
CA GLU A 553 -16.48 28.91 -4.31
C GLU A 553 -17.38 28.15 -3.31
N VAL A 554 -17.09 28.19 -2.00
CA VAL A 554 -17.99 27.66 -0.96
C VAL A 554 -19.30 28.45 -0.90
N THR A 555 -19.29 29.73 -1.28
CA THR A 555 -20.47 30.61 -1.24
C THR A 555 -21.58 30.18 -2.20
N TRP A 556 -21.28 29.33 -3.21
CA TRP A 556 -22.31 28.72 -4.03
C TRP A 556 -23.26 27.84 -3.21
N LEU A 557 -22.77 27.17 -2.16
CA LEU A 557 -23.65 26.45 -1.24
C LEU A 557 -24.54 27.41 -0.46
N VAL A 558 -24.02 28.57 -0.06
CA VAL A 558 -24.82 29.63 0.60
C VAL A 558 -25.96 30.08 -0.31
N ALA A 559 -25.68 30.29 -1.60
CA ALA A 559 -26.70 30.64 -2.58
C ALA A 559 -27.77 29.53 -2.67
N VAL A 560 -27.38 28.26 -2.77
CA VAL A 560 -28.34 27.13 -2.85
C VAL A 560 -29.19 27.03 -1.57
N VAL A 561 -28.57 27.19 -0.40
CA VAL A 561 -29.28 27.14 0.89
C VAL A 561 -30.26 28.31 1.02
N ASN A 562 -29.84 29.54 0.70
CA ASN A 562 -30.75 30.70 0.66
C ASN A 562 -31.91 30.45 -0.29
N ASP A 563 -31.62 29.87 -1.46
CA ASP A 563 -32.61 29.62 -2.49
C ASP A 563 -33.72 28.63 -2.09
N VAL A 564 -33.36 27.58 -1.37
CA VAL A 564 -34.32 26.65 -0.76
C VAL A 564 -35.01 27.29 0.45
N ALA A 565 -34.26 28.00 1.29
CA ALA A 565 -34.77 28.65 2.49
C ALA A 565 -35.73 29.81 2.20
N MET A 566 -35.69 30.41 0.99
CA MET A 566 -36.58 31.50 0.57
C MET A 566 -38.06 31.13 0.64
N ALA A 567 -38.41 29.84 0.55
CA ALA A 567 -39.79 29.37 0.78
C ALA A 567 -40.32 29.74 2.17
N VAL A 568 -39.43 29.81 3.17
CA VAL A 568 -39.74 30.12 4.57
C VAL A 568 -39.32 31.55 4.93
N THR A 569 -38.15 31.97 4.48
CA THR A 569 -37.53 33.26 4.87
C THR A 569 -38.07 34.44 4.06
N GLN A 570 -38.56 34.22 2.83
CA GLN A 570 -39.27 35.21 2.01
C GLN A 570 -38.57 36.59 2.00
N ALA A 571 -39.30 37.66 2.32
CA ALA A 571 -38.83 39.05 2.33
C ALA A 571 -37.67 39.31 3.31
N TYR A 572 -37.44 38.43 4.30
CA TYR A 572 -36.31 38.59 5.22
C TYR A 572 -34.96 38.30 4.55
N THR A 573 -34.95 37.55 3.44
CA THR A 573 -33.73 37.06 2.78
C THR A 573 -32.81 38.19 2.31
N ILE A 574 -33.37 39.27 1.74
CA ILE A 574 -32.59 40.41 1.22
C ILE A 574 -31.72 41.08 2.29
N TYR A 575 -32.19 41.09 3.54
CA TYR A 575 -31.52 41.80 4.63
C TYR A 575 -30.29 41.07 5.16
N TYR A 576 -30.22 39.74 5.00
CA TYR A 576 -29.12 38.95 5.55
C TYR A 576 -28.29 38.23 4.49
N ALA A 577 -28.79 38.02 3.27
CA ALA A 577 -28.13 37.20 2.26
C ALA A 577 -26.69 37.66 1.95
N THR A 578 -26.48 38.96 1.73
CA THR A 578 -25.15 39.53 1.43
C THR A 578 -24.21 39.41 2.61
N PHE A 579 -24.68 39.70 3.83
CA PHE A 579 -23.87 39.59 5.04
C PHE A 579 -23.51 38.13 5.34
N ASN A 580 -24.45 37.20 5.20
CA ASN A 580 -24.22 35.77 5.39
C ASN A 580 -23.18 35.24 4.40
N LEU A 581 -23.26 35.66 3.13
CA LEU A 581 -22.28 35.30 2.11
C LEU A 581 -20.87 35.79 2.50
N ALA A 582 -20.75 37.05 2.92
CA ALA A 582 -19.48 37.62 3.35
C ALA A 582 -18.91 36.93 4.61
N ILE A 583 -19.76 36.61 5.59
CA ILE A 583 -19.36 35.90 6.82
C ILE A 583 -18.87 34.50 6.48
N VAL A 584 -19.63 33.71 5.73
CA VAL A 584 -19.24 32.33 5.38
C VAL A 584 -17.94 32.33 4.58
N TRP A 585 -17.78 33.25 3.63
CA TRP A 585 -16.55 33.39 2.86
C TRP A 585 -15.35 33.70 3.76
N LEU A 586 -15.48 34.69 4.65
CA LEU A 586 -14.42 35.07 5.59
C LEU A 586 -14.07 33.92 6.52
N VAL A 587 -15.07 33.26 7.12
CA VAL A 587 -14.85 32.13 8.03
C VAL A 587 -14.18 30.97 7.30
N ALA A 588 -14.65 30.59 6.11
CA ALA A 588 -14.06 29.50 5.32
C ALA A 588 -12.60 29.82 4.92
N ALA A 589 -12.30 31.06 4.53
CA ALA A 589 -10.96 31.50 4.18
C ALA A 589 -10.02 31.49 5.39
N VAL A 590 -10.43 32.14 6.50
CA VAL A 590 -9.64 32.21 7.74
C VAL A 590 -9.39 30.82 8.30
N LEU A 591 -10.43 29.99 8.38
CA LEU A 591 -10.31 28.62 8.85
C LEU A 591 -9.31 27.80 7.99
N SER A 592 -9.25 28.03 6.67
CA SER A 592 -8.37 27.28 5.76
C SER A 592 -6.95 27.78 5.74
N ILE A 593 -6.72 29.03 6.12
CA ILE A 593 -5.37 29.60 6.24
C ILE A 593 -4.76 29.31 7.62
N GLN A 594 -5.55 29.45 8.69
CA GLN A 594 -5.08 29.26 10.06
C GLN A 594 -4.93 27.78 10.43
N TYR A 595 -5.79 26.92 9.87
CA TYR A 595 -5.78 25.48 10.11
C TYR A 595 -5.81 24.73 8.77
N PRO A 596 -4.68 24.72 8.03
CA PRO A 596 -4.56 23.99 6.78
C PRO A 596 -4.68 22.48 7.03
N VAL A 597 -5.18 21.76 6.03
CA VAL A 597 -5.29 20.29 6.10
C VAL A 597 -3.92 19.68 5.88
N GLU A 598 -3.47 18.89 6.84
CA GLU A 598 -2.22 18.12 6.75
C GLU A 598 -2.49 16.70 6.23
N HIS A 599 -1.48 16.09 5.63
CA HIS A 599 -1.53 14.68 5.25
C HIS A 599 -1.07 13.81 6.42
N ALA A 600 -1.58 12.60 6.52
CA ALA A 600 -1.08 11.61 7.46
C ALA A 600 -0.74 10.32 6.71
N ALA A 601 0.46 9.79 6.93
CA ALA A 601 0.89 8.50 6.41
C ALA A 601 1.17 7.58 7.60
N SER A 602 0.51 6.43 7.64
CA SER A 602 0.70 5.45 8.69
C SER A 602 1.10 4.11 8.09
N LEU A 603 2.27 3.61 8.50
CA LEU A 603 2.79 2.31 8.11
C LEU A 603 2.32 1.27 9.15
N LEU A 604 1.11 0.74 8.96
CA LEU A 604 0.59 -0.36 9.77
C LEU A 604 0.37 -1.56 8.86
N PRO A 605 1.41 -2.40 8.65
CA PRO A 605 1.25 -3.61 7.88
C PRO A 605 0.28 -4.55 8.61
N THR A 606 -0.91 -4.73 8.04
CA THR A 606 -1.85 -5.78 8.47
C THR A 606 -1.86 -6.86 7.40
N CYS A 607 -1.38 -8.05 7.75
CA CYS A 607 -1.37 -9.20 6.86
C CYS A 607 -2.39 -10.23 7.36
N LYS A 608 -3.19 -10.74 6.44
CA LYS A 608 -4.12 -11.85 6.65
C LYS A 608 -3.62 -13.04 5.85
N ILE A 609 -3.64 -14.20 6.50
CA ILE A 609 -3.39 -15.48 5.85
C ILE A 609 -4.71 -15.89 5.21
N GLU A 610 -4.82 -15.73 3.90
CA GLU A 610 -6.01 -16.15 3.15
C GLU A 610 -6.02 -17.67 3.00
N GLN A 611 -4.85 -18.24 2.70
CA GLN A 611 -4.64 -19.69 2.65
C GLN A 611 -3.30 -20.01 3.30
N LEU A 612 -3.35 -20.88 4.32
CA LEU A 612 -2.19 -21.28 5.10
C LEU A 612 -1.11 -21.86 4.17
N ASP A 613 0.10 -21.30 4.26
CA ASP A 613 1.26 -21.76 3.51
C ASP A 613 1.03 -21.76 1.98
N TRP A 614 0.22 -20.81 1.47
CA TRP A 614 -0.10 -20.65 0.05
C TRP A 614 -0.31 -19.20 -0.40
N GLN A 615 -1.12 -18.39 0.32
CA GLN A 615 -1.46 -17.03 -0.10
C GLN A 615 -1.61 -16.07 1.10
N LEU A 616 -0.89 -14.95 1.03
CA LEU A 616 -0.98 -13.82 1.96
C LEU A 616 -1.63 -12.60 1.29
N VAL A 617 -2.42 -11.87 2.07
CA VAL A 617 -3.01 -10.58 1.68
C VAL A 617 -2.64 -9.54 2.73
N CYS A 618 -1.86 -8.54 2.33
CA CYS A 618 -1.33 -7.51 3.20
C CYS A 618 -1.78 -6.12 2.79
N GLU A 619 -2.10 -5.29 3.77
CA GLU A 619 -2.27 -3.84 3.62
C GLU A 619 -1.11 -3.17 4.38
N SER A 620 -0.14 -2.62 3.64
CA SER A 620 1.13 -2.14 4.20
C SER A 620 1.07 -0.71 4.76
N ALA A 621 0.23 0.14 4.19
CA ALA A 621 0.20 1.56 4.53
C ALA A 621 -1.17 2.18 4.27
N LEU A 622 -1.51 3.18 5.07
CA LEU A 622 -2.67 4.05 4.88
C LEU A 622 -2.18 5.50 4.72
N LEU A 623 -2.53 6.12 3.60
CA LEU A 623 -2.26 7.52 3.30
C LEU A 623 -3.57 8.31 3.34
N GLN A 624 -3.74 9.11 4.38
CA GLN A 624 -4.87 10.00 4.53
C GLN A 624 -4.51 11.39 3.99
N ILE A 625 -5.04 11.73 2.82
CA ILE A 625 -4.91 13.06 2.21
C ILE A 625 -6.14 13.93 2.46
N GLY A 626 -7.29 13.32 2.67
CA GLY A 626 -8.56 14.01 2.88
C GLY A 626 -9.11 13.86 4.28
N HIS A 627 -9.77 14.92 4.76
CA HIS A 627 -10.34 14.98 6.11
C HIS A 627 -11.86 15.19 6.06
N PRO A 628 -12.69 14.16 6.35
CA PRO A 628 -14.14 14.30 6.33
C PRO A 628 -14.67 15.24 7.42
N SER A 629 -14.00 15.31 8.57
CA SER A 629 -14.31 16.27 9.63
C SER A 629 -14.23 17.72 9.13
N ARG A 630 -13.26 18.03 8.26
CA ARG A 630 -13.10 19.34 7.67
C ARG A 630 -14.23 19.68 6.71
N LEU A 631 -14.59 18.73 5.85
CA LEU A 631 -15.70 18.87 4.93
C LEU A 631 -17.01 19.15 5.68
N ILE A 632 -17.29 18.38 6.73
CA ILE A 632 -18.48 18.55 7.58
C ILE A 632 -18.45 19.92 8.27
N THR A 633 -17.29 20.38 8.73
CA THR A 633 -17.15 21.71 9.36
C THR A 633 -17.48 22.85 8.39
N LEU A 634 -17.02 22.76 7.13
CA LEU A 634 -17.32 23.77 6.11
C LEU A 634 -18.83 23.78 5.76
N VAL A 635 -19.43 22.60 5.58
CA VAL A 635 -20.88 22.47 5.35
C VAL A 635 -21.67 23.00 6.55
N GLY A 636 -21.28 22.61 7.76
CA GLY A 636 -21.90 23.06 9.01
C GLY A 636 -21.80 24.58 9.20
N THR A 637 -20.70 25.20 8.79
CA THR A 637 -20.51 26.66 8.80
C THR A 637 -21.56 27.34 7.93
N VAL A 638 -21.80 26.84 6.71
CA VAL A 638 -22.80 27.40 5.79
C VAL A 638 -24.20 27.39 6.41
N PHE A 639 -24.64 26.25 6.95
CA PHE A 639 -25.96 26.13 7.57
C PHE A 639 -26.08 26.94 8.87
N SER A 640 -25.04 26.94 9.70
CA SER A 640 -25.04 27.65 10.99
C SER A 640 -25.06 29.16 10.79
N CYS A 641 -24.20 29.70 9.91
CA CYS A 641 -24.20 31.12 9.59
C CYS A 641 -25.53 31.56 8.98
N ASN A 642 -26.14 30.75 8.11
CA ASN A 642 -27.44 31.04 7.52
C ASN A 642 -28.54 31.17 8.60
N GLY A 643 -28.64 30.15 9.46
CA GLY A 643 -29.61 30.12 10.55
C GLY A 643 -29.43 31.26 11.54
N LEU A 644 -28.18 31.55 11.96
CA LEU A 644 -27.87 32.64 12.87
C LEU A 644 -28.19 34.01 12.26
N CYS A 645 -27.86 34.23 10.98
CA CYS A 645 -28.17 35.47 10.29
C CYS A 645 -29.68 35.69 10.15
N TYR A 646 -30.44 34.64 9.83
CA TYR A 646 -31.89 34.68 9.78
C TYR A 646 -32.52 34.97 11.15
N LEU A 647 -32.05 34.29 12.21
CA LEU A 647 -32.53 34.53 13.58
C LEU A 647 -32.20 35.96 14.04
N ALA A 648 -30.98 36.44 13.80
CA ALA A 648 -30.57 37.79 14.15
C ALA A 648 -31.44 38.84 13.45
N THR A 649 -31.68 38.69 12.15
CA THR A 649 -32.58 39.61 11.42
C THR A 649 -34.01 39.57 11.95
N ARG A 650 -34.55 38.39 12.24
CA ARG A 650 -35.90 38.25 12.83
C ARG A 650 -36.00 38.90 14.20
N LEU A 651 -34.99 38.70 15.06
CA LEU A 651 -34.93 39.31 16.39
C LEU A 651 -34.78 40.83 16.34
N LEU A 652 -33.95 41.36 15.43
CA LEU A 652 -33.78 42.79 15.23
C LEU A 652 -35.08 43.46 14.77
N TRP A 653 -35.82 42.84 13.85
CA TRP A 653 -37.13 43.33 13.41
C TRP A 653 -38.17 43.27 14.54
N HIS A 654 -38.19 42.17 15.30
CA HIS A 654 -39.07 42.03 16.47
C HIS A 654 -38.78 43.09 17.54
N TYR A 655 -37.52 43.31 17.89
CA TYR A 655 -37.10 44.29 18.89
C TYR A 655 -37.38 45.74 18.44
N ARG A 656 -37.20 46.04 17.15
CA ARG A 656 -37.51 47.36 16.58
C ARG A 656 -39.02 47.62 16.43
N ARG A 657 -39.90 46.66 16.74
CA ARG A 657 -41.36 46.70 16.51
C ARG A 657 -41.71 47.14 15.09
N ALA A 658 -40.83 46.84 14.13
CA ALA A 658 -41.04 47.23 12.75
C ALA A 658 -42.03 46.23 12.11
N ALA A 659 -42.94 46.73 11.28
CA ALA A 659 -43.93 45.90 10.59
C ALA A 659 -43.22 44.85 9.73
N SER A 660 -43.69 43.60 9.70
CA SER A 660 -43.07 42.55 8.86
C SER A 660 -42.73 43.09 7.46
N PRO A 661 -41.50 42.89 6.95
CA PRO A 661 -41.09 43.44 5.68
C PRO A 661 -42.09 43.03 4.60
N THR A 662 -42.69 44.03 3.95
CA THR A 662 -43.64 43.83 2.86
C THR A 662 -42.84 43.39 1.63
N GLY A 663 -42.88 42.09 1.35
CA GLY A 663 -42.14 41.50 0.25
C GLY A 663 -42.93 41.48 -1.05
N ALA A 664 -42.43 42.25 -2.01
CA ALA A 664 -42.44 41.97 -3.43
C ALA A 664 -43.72 42.26 -4.24
N THR A 665 -43.47 42.81 -5.44
CA THR A 665 -44.42 42.75 -6.54
C THR A 665 -44.66 41.31 -6.94
N HIS A 666 -45.89 40.83 -6.76
CA HIS A 666 -46.28 39.49 -7.19
C HIS A 666 -46.38 39.46 -8.73
N SER A 667 -45.44 38.78 -9.37
CA SER A 667 -45.46 38.55 -10.82
C SER A 667 -45.00 37.13 -11.11
N LEU A 668 -45.78 36.41 -11.92
CA LEU A 668 -45.45 35.04 -12.38
C LEU A 668 -44.17 35.00 -13.23
N PHE A 669 -43.70 36.16 -13.71
CA PHE A 669 -42.46 36.28 -14.47
C PHE A 669 -41.21 36.31 -13.58
N LEU A 670 -41.35 36.61 -12.30
CA LEU A 670 -40.24 36.67 -11.35
C LEU A 670 -40.00 35.29 -10.73
N TYR A 671 -38.75 34.84 -10.84
CA TYR A 671 -38.24 33.76 -10.01
C TYR A 671 -38.27 34.16 -8.53
N ALA A 672 -38.42 33.21 -7.59
CA ALA A 672 -38.46 33.49 -6.16
C ALA A 672 -37.24 34.31 -5.67
N GLY A 673 -36.05 34.03 -6.21
CA GLY A 673 -34.86 34.85 -5.95
C GLY A 673 -34.96 36.28 -6.47
N ALA A 674 -35.52 36.49 -7.66
CA ALA A 674 -35.76 37.84 -8.18
C ALA A 674 -36.87 38.57 -7.40
N GLN A 675 -37.87 37.83 -6.91
CA GLN A 675 -38.96 38.37 -6.12
C GLN A 675 -38.47 38.89 -4.75
N TYR A 676 -37.57 38.16 -4.09
CA TYR A 676 -37.14 38.48 -2.74
C TYR A 676 -35.75 39.12 -2.63
N LEU A 677 -34.88 39.05 -3.63
CA LEU A 677 -33.52 39.64 -3.58
C LEU A 677 -33.36 40.90 -4.44
N TYR A 678 -34.29 41.21 -5.34
CA TYR A 678 -34.20 42.44 -6.13
C TYR A 678 -34.63 43.65 -5.33
N THR A 679 -33.92 44.75 -5.56
CA THR A 679 -34.34 46.08 -5.10
C THR A 679 -35.33 46.63 -6.10
N THR A 680 -36.58 46.85 -5.69
CA THR A 680 -37.69 47.25 -6.58
C THR A 680 -38.13 48.70 -6.41
N ASP A 681 -37.77 49.36 -5.30
CA ASP A 681 -38.31 50.66 -4.88
C ASP A 681 -38.18 51.78 -5.93
N ARG A 682 -37.07 51.81 -6.68
CA ARG A 682 -36.79 52.83 -7.70
C ARG A 682 -37.43 52.55 -9.06
N TRP A 683 -37.99 51.35 -9.22
CA TRP A 683 -38.49 50.82 -10.49
C TRP A 683 -39.99 50.51 -10.44
N LEU A 684 -40.68 50.93 -9.37
CA LEU A 684 -42.11 50.82 -9.20
C LEU A 684 -42.79 52.16 -9.52
N TYR A 685 -43.81 52.14 -10.38
CA TYR A 685 -44.65 53.33 -10.65
C TYR A 685 -46.09 52.89 -10.85
N ASN A 686 -47.03 53.47 -10.09
CA ASN A 686 -48.46 53.10 -10.07
C ASN A 686 -48.69 51.57 -10.00
N ASP A 687 -48.05 50.91 -9.04
CA ASP A 687 -48.10 49.45 -8.83
C ASP A 687 -47.62 48.57 -10.00
N VAL A 688 -46.99 49.16 -11.02
CA VAL A 688 -46.32 48.44 -12.11
C VAL A 688 -44.82 48.39 -11.86
N TYR A 689 -44.26 47.18 -11.83
CA TYR A 689 -42.81 46.99 -11.71
C TYR A 689 -42.16 47.00 -13.09
N TYR A 690 -41.30 47.99 -13.35
CA TYR A 690 -40.53 48.09 -14.58
C TYR A 690 -39.22 47.33 -14.41
N LEU A 691 -39.19 46.06 -14.80
CA LEU A 691 -37.99 45.25 -14.71
C LEU A 691 -36.96 45.70 -15.76
N ASP A 692 -35.80 46.20 -15.31
CA ASP A 692 -34.73 46.57 -16.22
C ASP A 692 -34.21 45.34 -16.99
N ARG A 693 -33.73 45.56 -18.23
CA ARG A 693 -33.42 44.45 -19.14
C ARG A 693 -32.21 43.63 -18.68
N ALA A 694 -31.30 44.18 -17.88
CA ALA A 694 -30.18 43.42 -17.32
C ALA A 694 -30.64 42.53 -16.16
N SER A 695 -31.50 43.03 -15.26
CA SER A 695 -32.14 42.24 -14.21
C SER A 695 -33.11 41.20 -14.78
N ALA A 696 -33.73 41.48 -15.94
CA ALA A 696 -34.53 40.51 -16.68
C ALA A 696 -33.68 39.31 -17.14
N VAL A 697 -32.46 39.56 -17.64
CA VAL A 697 -31.53 38.48 -18.03
C VAL A 697 -31.14 37.63 -16.83
N LEU A 698 -30.79 38.23 -15.68
CA LEU A 698 -30.48 37.48 -14.47
C LEU A 698 -31.67 36.65 -13.97
N ASN A 699 -32.88 37.15 -14.15
CA ASN A 699 -34.14 36.43 -13.87
C ASN A 699 -34.50 35.38 -14.95
N GLY A 700 -33.70 35.21 -16.01
CA GLY A 700 -33.90 34.22 -17.06
C GLY A 700 -34.81 34.66 -18.21
N ILE A 701 -34.98 35.96 -18.41
CA ILE A 701 -35.81 36.53 -19.48
C ILE A 701 -34.91 37.29 -20.47
N LEU A 702 -34.81 36.78 -21.69
CA LEU A 702 -34.13 37.46 -22.79
C LEU A 702 -35.12 38.36 -23.53
N THR A 703 -34.77 39.64 -23.71
CA THR A 703 -35.69 40.63 -24.27
C THR A 703 -35.21 41.20 -25.61
N LEU A 704 -36.01 41.05 -26.67
CA LEU A 704 -35.76 41.64 -27.98
C LEU A 704 -36.87 42.62 -28.35
N ARG A 705 -36.50 43.87 -28.66
CA ARG A 705 -37.44 44.88 -29.16
C ARG A 705 -37.35 44.97 -30.67
N TRP A 706 -38.46 44.72 -31.35
CA TRP A 706 -38.52 44.78 -32.80
C TRP A 706 -39.89 45.29 -33.27
N ARG A 707 -39.90 46.33 -34.13
CA ARG A 707 -41.10 46.91 -34.76
C ARG A 707 -42.26 47.20 -33.79
N GLY A 708 -41.97 47.79 -32.62
CA GLY A 708 -43.00 48.16 -31.63
C GLY A 708 -43.49 47.01 -30.74
N VAL A 709 -42.88 45.82 -30.83
CA VAL A 709 -43.19 44.67 -29.98
C VAL A 709 -41.94 44.27 -29.17
N LEU A 710 -42.15 43.96 -27.88
CA LEU A 710 -41.16 43.37 -27.00
C LEU A 710 -41.37 41.85 -26.96
N TYR A 711 -40.43 41.11 -27.52
CA TYR A 711 -40.36 39.65 -27.39
C TYR A 711 -39.55 39.31 -26.14
N ALA A 712 -40.17 38.63 -25.18
CA ALA A 712 -39.56 38.19 -23.93
C ALA A 712 -39.50 36.65 -23.93
N CYS A 713 -38.31 36.09 -24.15
CA CYS A 713 -38.07 34.65 -24.05
C CYS A 713 -37.75 34.29 -22.60
N ASP A 714 -38.67 33.62 -21.92
CA ASP A 714 -38.47 33.11 -20.56
C ASP A 714 -37.91 31.69 -20.64
N ILE A 715 -36.63 31.54 -20.25
CA ILE A 715 -35.90 30.27 -20.26
C ILE A 715 -36.39 29.33 -19.16
N LYS A 716 -36.99 29.85 -18.09
CA LYS A 716 -37.57 29.04 -17.01
C LYS A 716 -38.78 28.26 -17.53
N MET A 717 -39.57 28.89 -18.40
CA MET A 717 -40.78 28.30 -18.99
C MET A 717 -40.56 27.74 -20.41
N TRP A 718 -39.39 28.00 -21.03
CA TRP A 718 -39.11 27.74 -22.45
C TRP A 718 -40.17 28.32 -23.39
N ARG A 719 -40.63 29.55 -23.11
CA ARG A 719 -41.70 30.23 -23.86
C ARG A 719 -41.28 31.63 -24.29
N ILE A 720 -41.69 32.02 -25.49
CA ILE A 720 -41.56 33.39 -25.99
C ILE A 720 -42.91 34.09 -25.80
N LEU A 721 -42.89 35.22 -25.11
CA LEU A 721 -44.05 36.05 -24.83
C LEU A 721 -43.91 37.37 -25.59
N THR A 722 -45.00 37.85 -26.15
CA THR A 722 -45.04 39.09 -26.90
C THR A 722 -45.81 40.14 -26.12
N VAL A 723 -45.16 41.27 -25.86
CA VAL A 723 -45.78 42.44 -25.23
C VAL A 723 -45.77 43.57 -26.24
N SER A 724 -46.95 44.05 -26.64
CA SER A 724 -47.07 45.25 -27.46
C SER A 724 -46.62 46.46 -26.66
N LEU A 725 -45.67 47.24 -27.21
CA LEU A 725 -45.23 48.47 -26.56
C LEU A 725 -46.32 49.54 -26.75
N PRO A 726 -46.73 50.25 -25.68
CA PRO A 726 -47.75 51.27 -25.80
C PRO A 726 -47.26 52.49 -26.59
N THR A 727 -48.14 53.12 -27.34
CA THR A 727 -47.86 54.37 -28.09
C THR A 727 -47.74 55.58 -27.16
N THR A 728 -48.36 55.54 -25.99
CA THR A 728 -48.23 56.50 -24.88
C THR A 728 -47.77 55.78 -23.61
N TRP A 729 -46.68 56.26 -23.00
CA TRP A 729 -46.11 55.61 -21.81
C TRP A 729 -46.79 56.09 -20.53
N ASP A 730 -47.06 55.17 -19.59
CA ASP A 730 -47.75 55.46 -18.33
C ASP A 730 -46.96 56.45 -17.41
N VAL A 731 -45.64 56.54 -17.60
CA VAL A 731 -44.77 57.47 -16.87
C VAL A 731 -44.65 58.79 -17.63
N PRO A 732 -45.05 59.94 -17.04
CA PRO A 732 -44.98 61.26 -17.69
C PRO A 732 -43.55 61.64 -18.10
N ASP A 733 -43.37 62.28 -19.26
CA ASP A 733 -42.05 62.66 -19.78
C ASP A 733 -41.25 63.61 -18.86
N ALA A 734 -41.93 64.34 -17.98
CA ALA A 734 -41.31 65.22 -16.97
C ALA A 734 -40.75 64.46 -15.75
N HIS A 735 -41.10 63.18 -15.58
CA HIS A 735 -40.65 62.38 -14.45
C HIS A 735 -39.22 61.86 -14.67
N PRO A 736 -38.31 61.92 -13.67
CA PRO A 736 -36.92 61.49 -13.82
C PRO A 736 -36.76 60.02 -14.24
N PHE A 737 -37.76 59.18 -13.91
CA PHE A 737 -37.82 57.77 -14.28
C PHE A 737 -38.27 57.50 -15.74
N ALA A 738 -38.77 58.51 -16.48
CA ALA A 738 -39.40 58.32 -17.79
C ALA A 738 -38.45 57.75 -18.85
N LYS A 739 -37.16 58.11 -18.82
CA LYS A 739 -36.15 57.57 -19.74
C LYS A 739 -35.79 56.11 -19.40
N ALA A 740 -35.74 55.77 -18.12
CA ALA A 740 -35.42 54.43 -17.64
C ALA A 740 -36.59 53.46 -17.84
N SER A 741 -37.83 53.89 -17.56
CA SER A 741 -39.05 53.08 -17.75
C SER A 741 -39.26 52.71 -19.22
N LYS A 742 -38.95 53.63 -20.15
CA LYS A 742 -38.96 53.36 -21.60
C LYS A 742 -38.00 52.25 -22.00
N MET A 743 -36.96 51.94 -21.21
CA MET A 743 -35.97 50.90 -21.52
C MET A 743 -36.23 49.58 -20.79
N ALA A 744 -37.18 49.53 -19.86
CA ALA A 744 -37.54 48.37 -19.06
C ALA A 744 -38.69 47.53 -19.65
N MET A 745 -38.94 46.38 -19.05
CA MET A 745 -40.10 45.52 -19.30
C MET A 745 -41.15 45.79 -18.21
N PRO A 746 -42.35 46.30 -18.53
CA PRO A 746 -43.40 46.50 -17.53
C PRO A 746 -44.00 45.15 -17.12
N LEU A 747 -43.99 44.87 -15.82
CA LEU A 747 -44.66 43.74 -15.19
C LEU A 747 -45.88 44.26 -14.46
N ARG A 748 -47.06 44.09 -15.07
CA ARG A 748 -48.35 44.35 -14.43
C ARG A 748 -48.72 43.12 -13.59
N SER A 749 -49.11 43.34 -12.34
CA SER A 749 -49.58 42.29 -11.41
C SER A 749 -50.84 41.61 -11.91
#